data_AF-A0A7L3P340-F1
#
_entry.id   AF-A0A7L3P340-F1
#
_cell.length_a   1.000
_cell.length_b   1.000
_cell.length_c   1.000
_cell.angle_alpha   90.00
_cell.angle_beta   90.00
_cell.angle_gamma   90.00
#
_symmetry.space_group_name_H-M   'P 1'
#
loop_
_entity.id
_entity.type
_entity.pdbx_description
1 polymer ?
#
loop_
_entity_poly.entity_id
_entity_poly.type
_entity_poly.pdbx_seq_one_letter_code
_entity_poly.pdbx_strand_id
1 'polypeptide(L)'
;QVQQQVHPNLSAKEDSLYYIEELILQLLNKLCIAQPRTVQDVEERVQKTFPHPIDKWAIADAQSAIEKRKRRNPLLLPVDKIHPLLKEVLGYKVDYHVSLYIVAVLEYISADILKLAGNYVFNIRHFEISQQDIKVSMCADKVLMDMFDQDEIGLVSLCEDEPSSSGELNYYELVRNEIAEERQYLRELNLIIKVFREAFLSNRKLFTPNDIEVIFSNISDIHELTVKLLGLIEDTVEMTDESSPHPLAGSCFEDLAEEQAFDPYETLSQDILSPQFHEHFNNLMAKPAVALHFQSTAEGFKEAVQYVLPRLLLIPVYHCLHYFELLQQLQECSEDEEDRECLKQAITALLNLQCSMERIYSKHSPRRRPGEQVCRFYHRQIRSKHLAIKKMNEIQKNIDGWEGKDIGQCCNEFIMEGALTKVGAKHERHIFLFDGLLISCKANHGQSRLPGYSPAEYRLKEKIVMRKIQVVDKEDSPEYRHAFELVSKDDNSVLFAAKSAEEKSTWMAALISLQYRSTLDRMLDSVLLQEENEQPLRLPSPSVYRFVVQDSEENIVFEDNLQSRNGIPIIKGGTVVKLIERLTYHMYADPNFVRTFLTTYRSFCKPQELLSLLIERFEIPEPEPTEADRLAIEKGEQPISADLKRFRKEYVQPVQLRILNVFRHWVEHHFYDFERDLELLERLETFISSVRG
;
A
#
# COMPACT_ATOMS: atom_id res chain seq x y z
N GLN A 1 -4.38 -19.88 13.49
CA GLN A 1 -5.63 -20.07 12.72
C GLN A 1 -6.15 -18.75 12.16
N VAL A 2 -6.59 -17.77 12.98
CA VAL A 2 -7.00 -16.45 12.47
C VAL A 2 -5.90 -15.80 11.61
N GLN A 3 -4.66 -15.84 12.08
CA GLN A 3 -3.51 -15.34 11.32
C GLN A 3 -3.35 -16.01 9.94
N GLN A 4 -3.51 -17.33 9.85
CA GLN A 4 -3.40 -18.08 8.59
C GLN A 4 -4.57 -17.79 7.63
N GLN A 5 -5.74 -17.40 8.16
CA GLN A 5 -6.86 -16.97 7.33
C GLN A 5 -6.59 -15.61 6.69
N VAL A 6 -5.96 -14.70 7.43
CA VAL A 6 -5.72 -13.32 7.00
C VAL A 6 -4.47 -13.22 6.14
N HIS A 7 -3.40 -13.92 6.52
CA HIS A 7 -2.11 -13.94 5.84
C HIS A 7 -1.57 -15.38 5.78
N PRO A 8 -1.98 -16.20 4.81
CA PRO A 8 -1.57 -17.61 4.73
C PRO A 8 -0.08 -17.82 4.51
N ASN A 9 0.62 -16.80 3.99
CA ASN A 9 2.04 -16.84 3.64
C ASN A 9 2.96 -16.29 4.75
N LEU A 10 2.40 -15.80 5.86
CA LEU A 10 3.18 -15.30 6.99
C LEU A 10 3.11 -16.29 8.16
N SER A 11 4.14 -16.31 8.98
CA SER A 11 4.11 -16.96 10.30
C SER A 11 3.96 -15.89 11.40
N ALA A 12 3.48 -16.25 12.58
CA ALA A 12 3.46 -15.36 13.74
C ALA A 12 4.17 -16.04 14.91
N LYS A 13 5.08 -15.31 15.55
CA LYS A 13 5.77 -15.79 16.75
C LYS A 13 4.80 -15.97 17.91
N GLU A 14 5.11 -16.89 18.82
CA GLU A 14 4.28 -17.09 20.01
C GLU A 14 4.16 -15.82 20.87
N ASP A 15 5.23 -15.03 21.01
CA ASP A 15 5.22 -13.77 21.76
C ASP A 15 4.24 -12.72 21.17
N SER A 16 4.11 -12.71 19.84
CA SER A 16 3.22 -11.81 19.12
C SER A 16 1.76 -12.23 19.28
N LEU A 17 1.49 -13.54 19.30
CA LEU A 17 0.17 -14.10 19.60
C LEU A 17 -0.26 -13.84 21.06
N TYR A 18 0.65 -14.00 22.03
CA TYR A 18 0.37 -13.66 23.43
C TYR A 18 0.02 -12.17 23.59
N TYR A 19 0.74 -11.30 22.89
CA TYR A 19 0.45 -9.86 22.94
C TYR A 19 -0.93 -9.53 22.34
N ILE A 20 -1.32 -10.17 21.24
CA ILE A 20 -2.68 -10.02 20.69
C ILE A 20 -3.72 -10.53 21.69
N GLU A 21 -3.48 -11.68 22.32
CA GLU A 21 -4.39 -12.22 23.34
C GLU A 21 -4.61 -11.20 24.48
N GLU A 22 -3.57 -10.54 24.97
CA GLU A 22 -3.69 -9.47 25.97
C GLU A 22 -4.58 -8.32 25.50
N LEU A 23 -4.41 -7.85 24.26
CA LEU A 23 -5.25 -6.79 23.67
C LEU A 23 -6.71 -7.23 23.59
N ILE A 24 -6.96 -8.44 23.07
CA ILE A 24 -8.32 -8.96 22.92
C ILE A 24 -8.99 -9.15 24.28
N LEU A 25 -8.26 -9.55 25.32
CA LEU A 25 -8.76 -9.61 26.70
C LEU A 25 -9.08 -8.21 27.27
N GLN A 26 -8.24 -7.21 27.00
CA GLN A 26 -8.54 -5.81 27.37
C GLN A 26 -9.83 -5.32 26.71
N LEU A 27 -10.00 -5.62 25.42
CA LEU A 27 -11.21 -5.28 24.68
C LEU A 27 -12.44 -6.00 25.24
N LEU A 28 -12.31 -7.30 25.51
CA LEU A 28 -13.39 -8.09 26.10
C LEU A 28 -13.85 -7.48 27.43
N ASN A 29 -12.90 -7.02 28.27
CA ASN A 29 -13.22 -6.32 29.50
C ASN A 29 -13.96 -4.99 29.22
N LYS A 30 -13.48 -4.16 28.28
CA LYS A 30 -14.14 -2.89 27.88
C LYS A 30 -15.59 -3.09 27.42
N LEU A 31 -15.87 -4.20 26.74
CA LEU A 31 -17.21 -4.58 26.31
C LEU A 31 -18.07 -5.08 27.48
N CYS A 32 -17.50 -5.88 28.39
CA CYS A 32 -18.22 -6.48 29.52
C CYS A 32 -18.54 -5.48 30.65
N ILE A 33 -17.80 -4.37 30.80
CA ILE A 33 -18.06 -3.34 31.83
C ILE A 33 -19.50 -2.83 31.79
N ALA A 34 -20.11 -2.75 30.60
CA ALA A 34 -21.48 -2.27 30.42
C ALA A 34 -22.55 -3.29 30.85
N GLN A 35 -22.15 -4.50 31.24
CA GLN A 35 -23.03 -5.63 31.58
C GLN A 35 -24.15 -5.88 30.54
N PRO A 36 -23.82 -6.09 29.25
CA PRO A 36 -24.80 -6.25 28.18
C PRO A 36 -25.62 -7.54 28.32
N ARG A 37 -26.95 -7.45 28.29
CA ARG A 37 -27.85 -8.61 28.47
C ARG A 37 -28.39 -9.15 27.15
N THR A 38 -28.43 -8.31 26.12
CA THR A 38 -28.90 -8.65 24.78
C THR A 38 -27.83 -8.37 23.73
N VAL A 39 -27.98 -8.94 22.53
CA VAL A 39 -27.10 -8.66 21.39
C VAL A 39 -27.13 -7.16 21.03
N GLN A 40 -28.29 -6.53 21.14
CA GLN A 40 -28.47 -5.10 20.86
C GLN A 40 -27.69 -4.23 21.86
N ASP A 41 -27.62 -4.63 23.14
CA ASP A 41 -26.81 -3.92 24.14
C ASP A 41 -25.31 -3.97 23.79
N VAL A 42 -24.84 -5.11 23.24
CA VAL A 42 -23.45 -5.25 22.77
C VAL A 42 -23.23 -4.37 21.53
N GLU A 43 -24.18 -4.33 20.59
CA GLU A 43 -24.08 -3.50 19.39
C GLU A 43 -24.00 -2.01 19.73
N GLU A 44 -24.88 -1.51 20.61
CA GLU A 44 -24.82 -0.14 21.10
C GLU A 44 -23.49 0.17 21.80
N ARG A 45 -22.93 -0.82 22.51
CA ARG A 45 -21.64 -0.66 23.17
C ARG A 45 -20.51 -0.55 22.16
N VAL A 46 -20.51 -1.38 21.12
CA VAL A 46 -19.53 -1.33 20.03
C VAL A 46 -19.59 0.04 19.36
N GLN A 47 -20.77 0.53 18.98
CA GLN A 47 -20.93 1.87 18.37
C GLN A 47 -20.39 3.01 19.24
N LYS A 48 -20.47 2.88 20.56
CA LYS A 48 -20.01 3.92 21.50
C LYS A 48 -18.52 3.81 21.85
N THR A 49 -17.92 2.62 21.71
CA THR A 49 -16.52 2.38 22.15
C THR A 49 -15.54 2.25 21.01
N PHE A 50 -15.99 1.81 19.85
CA PHE A 50 -15.15 1.57 18.68
C PHE A 50 -15.15 2.85 17.84
N PRO A 51 -14.00 3.37 17.40
CA PRO A 51 -13.96 4.56 16.55
C PRO A 51 -14.57 4.30 15.16
N HIS A 52 -15.21 5.30 14.58
CA HIS A 52 -15.76 5.17 13.22
C HIS A 52 -14.61 5.02 12.18
N PRO A 53 -14.66 4.11 11.18
CA PRO A 53 -15.75 3.20 10.81
C PRO A 53 -15.64 1.74 11.31
N ILE A 54 -14.69 1.44 12.20
CA ILE A 54 -14.47 0.06 12.67
C ILE A 54 -15.69 -0.49 13.42
N ASP A 55 -16.47 0.40 14.03
CA ASP A 55 -17.74 0.10 14.66
C ASP A 55 -18.73 -0.55 13.68
N LYS A 56 -18.97 0.09 12.53
CA LYS A 56 -19.94 -0.40 11.53
C LYS A 56 -19.52 -1.74 10.93
N TRP A 57 -18.23 -1.91 10.65
CA TRP A 57 -17.73 -3.14 10.05
C TRP A 57 -17.72 -4.30 11.04
N ALA A 58 -17.28 -4.06 12.28
CA ALA A 58 -17.33 -5.08 13.34
C ALA A 58 -18.78 -5.54 13.60
N ILE A 59 -19.74 -4.63 13.55
CA ILE A 59 -21.18 -4.95 13.70
C ILE A 59 -21.68 -5.78 12.52
N ALA A 60 -21.39 -5.35 11.29
CA ALA A 60 -21.84 -6.06 10.09
C ALA A 60 -21.28 -7.50 10.03
N ASP A 61 -20.00 -7.68 10.37
CA ASP A 61 -19.37 -9.00 10.39
C ASP A 61 -19.94 -9.88 11.52
N ALA A 62 -20.11 -9.31 12.72
CA ALA A 62 -20.71 -10.03 13.84
C ALA A 62 -22.17 -10.44 13.57
N GLN A 63 -22.96 -9.60 12.89
CA GLN A 63 -24.31 -9.94 12.44
C GLN A 63 -24.30 -11.07 11.40
N SER A 64 -23.37 -11.02 10.42
CA SER A 64 -23.18 -12.08 9.43
C SER A 64 -22.83 -13.43 10.07
N ALA A 65 -22.00 -13.42 11.12
CA ALA A 65 -21.63 -14.61 11.88
C ALA A 65 -22.85 -15.26 12.59
N ILE A 66 -23.82 -14.47 13.05
CA ILE A 66 -25.08 -14.97 13.63
C ILE A 66 -26.03 -15.50 12.56
N GLU A 67 -26.10 -14.87 11.39
CA GLU A 67 -27.01 -15.25 10.31
C GLU A 67 -26.60 -16.54 9.59
N LYS A 68 -25.30 -16.85 9.53
CA LYS A 68 -24.74 -18.09 8.96
C LYS A 68 -25.02 -19.33 9.84
N ARG A 69 -26.29 -19.62 10.08
CA ARG A 69 -26.84 -20.70 10.95
C ARG A 69 -26.52 -22.15 10.53
N LYS A 70 -25.66 -22.40 9.53
CA LYS A 70 -25.48 -23.73 8.90
C LYS A 70 -24.08 -24.36 8.96
N ARG A 71 -23.03 -23.68 9.43
CA ARG A 71 -21.71 -24.30 9.63
C ARG A 71 -21.53 -24.72 11.09
N ARG A 72 -21.13 -25.98 11.32
CA ARG A 72 -20.54 -26.41 12.60
C ARG A 72 -19.23 -25.61 12.74
N ASN A 73 -19.21 -24.66 13.67
CA ASN A 73 -18.15 -23.70 13.98
C ASN A 73 -18.02 -22.51 12.98
N PRO A 74 -18.84 -21.46 13.16
CA PRO A 74 -18.74 -20.23 12.35
C PRO A 74 -17.56 -19.33 12.75
N LEU A 75 -16.98 -19.51 13.94
CA LEU A 75 -15.91 -18.69 14.51
C LEU A 75 -14.69 -19.56 14.82
N LEU A 76 -13.49 -19.03 14.58
CA LEU A 76 -12.20 -19.67 14.88
C LEU A 76 -11.86 -19.58 16.36
N LEU A 77 -12.33 -18.54 17.06
CA LEU A 77 -12.14 -18.44 18.51
C LEU A 77 -13.05 -19.41 19.26
N PRO A 78 -12.58 -20.06 20.35
CA PRO A 78 -13.32 -21.13 21.02
C PRO A 78 -14.47 -20.59 21.89
N VAL A 79 -15.63 -20.37 21.27
CA VAL A 79 -16.86 -19.86 21.93
C VAL A 79 -17.24 -20.71 23.14
N ASP A 80 -17.13 -22.04 23.03
CA ASP A 80 -17.48 -22.99 24.11
C ASP A 80 -16.60 -22.82 25.36
N LYS A 81 -15.38 -22.30 25.21
CA LYS A 81 -14.47 -22.01 26.32
C LYS A 81 -14.70 -20.60 26.88
N ILE A 82 -15.03 -19.64 26.02
CA ILE A 82 -15.24 -18.24 26.41
C ILE A 82 -16.60 -18.05 27.10
N HIS A 83 -17.65 -18.76 26.66
CA HIS A 83 -19.01 -18.62 27.19
C HIS A 83 -19.12 -18.89 28.72
N PRO A 84 -18.52 -19.96 29.28
CA PRO A 84 -18.48 -20.17 30.73
C PRO A 84 -17.75 -19.06 31.48
N LEU A 85 -16.65 -18.53 30.92
CA LEU A 85 -15.84 -17.49 31.54
C LEU A 85 -16.57 -16.13 31.53
N LEU A 86 -17.34 -15.84 30.48
CA LEU A 86 -18.19 -14.64 30.42
C LEU A 86 -19.20 -14.60 31.56
N LYS A 87 -19.75 -15.76 31.95
CA LYS A 87 -20.66 -15.86 33.09
C LYS A 87 -19.96 -15.47 34.41
N GLU A 88 -18.69 -15.82 34.58
CA GLU A 88 -17.89 -15.46 35.76
C GLU A 88 -17.55 -13.97 35.78
N VAL A 89 -17.15 -13.40 34.64
CA VAL A 89 -16.79 -11.98 34.50
C VAL A 89 -18.00 -11.05 34.67
N LEU A 90 -19.14 -11.42 34.09
CA LEU A 90 -20.37 -10.59 34.12
C LEU A 90 -21.21 -10.82 35.39
N GLY A 91 -21.01 -11.93 36.10
CA GLY A 91 -21.72 -12.24 37.34
C GLY A 91 -23.17 -12.72 37.16
N TYR A 92 -23.62 -12.98 35.93
CA TYR A 92 -24.96 -13.52 35.63
C TYR A 92 -24.94 -14.48 34.44
N LYS A 93 -26.03 -15.24 34.27
CA LYS A 93 -26.18 -16.18 33.14
C LYS A 93 -26.41 -15.40 31.84
N VAL A 94 -25.46 -15.48 30.93
CA VAL A 94 -25.50 -14.87 29.60
C VAL A 94 -26.12 -15.85 28.61
N ASP A 95 -26.91 -15.36 27.65
CA ASP A 95 -27.41 -16.18 26.54
C ASP A 95 -26.26 -16.58 25.60
N TYR A 96 -26.28 -17.81 25.08
CA TYR A 96 -25.25 -18.29 24.15
C TYR A 96 -25.13 -17.40 22.91
N HIS A 97 -26.23 -16.83 22.41
CA HIS A 97 -26.22 -15.91 21.27
C HIS A 97 -25.50 -14.59 21.57
N VAL A 98 -25.59 -14.09 22.80
CA VAL A 98 -24.88 -12.88 23.23
C VAL A 98 -23.38 -13.17 23.30
N SER A 99 -22.99 -14.34 23.83
CA SER A 99 -21.59 -14.77 23.83
C SER A 99 -21.04 -14.99 22.43
N LEU A 100 -21.82 -15.56 21.52
CA LEU A 100 -21.44 -15.74 20.12
C LEU A 100 -21.17 -14.39 19.44
N TYR A 101 -22.04 -13.40 19.67
CA TYR A 101 -21.86 -12.06 19.12
C TYR A 101 -20.59 -11.37 19.65
N ILE A 102 -20.36 -11.43 20.95
CA ILE A 102 -19.15 -10.86 21.57
C ILE A 102 -17.91 -11.50 20.95
N VAL A 103 -17.86 -12.84 20.83
CA VAL A 103 -16.71 -13.54 20.25
C VAL A 103 -16.52 -13.18 18.77
N ALA A 104 -17.60 -12.99 18.00
CA ALA A 104 -17.50 -12.55 16.61
C ALA A 104 -16.84 -11.17 16.49
N VAL A 105 -17.22 -10.22 17.35
CA VAL A 105 -16.57 -8.89 17.41
C VAL A 105 -15.08 -9.02 17.78
N LEU A 106 -14.73 -9.89 18.74
CA LEU A 106 -13.34 -10.12 19.13
C LEU A 106 -12.52 -10.76 17.99
N GLU A 107 -13.11 -11.69 17.24
CA GLU A 107 -12.47 -12.35 16.11
C GLU A 107 -12.21 -11.37 14.97
N TYR A 108 -13.17 -10.51 14.65
CA TYR A 108 -13.00 -9.43 13.67
C TYR A 108 -11.82 -8.53 14.03
N ILE A 109 -11.73 -8.06 15.28
CA ILE A 109 -10.63 -7.19 15.71
C ILE A 109 -9.29 -7.93 15.75
N SER A 110 -9.30 -9.21 16.14
CA SER A 110 -8.10 -10.05 16.06
C SER A 110 -7.58 -10.15 14.62
N ALA A 111 -8.50 -10.36 13.67
CA ALA A 111 -8.20 -10.43 12.26
C ALA A 111 -7.69 -9.08 11.72
N ASP A 112 -8.29 -7.95 12.13
CA ASP A 112 -7.87 -6.60 11.71
C ASP A 112 -6.46 -6.25 12.18
N ILE A 113 -6.12 -6.53 13.46
CA ILE A 113 -4.77 -6.32 14.00
C ILE A 113 -3.74 -7.18 13.24
N LEU A 114 -4.06 -8.46 13.02
CA LEU A 114 -3.20 -9.38 12.28
C LEU A 114 -3.07 -8.99 10.80
N LYS A 115 -4.11 -8.45 10.18
CA LYS A 115 -4.09 -7.96 8.81
C LYS A 115 -3.15 -6.78 8.68
N LEU A 116 -3.28 -5.81 9.59
CA LEU A 116 -2.45 -4.62 9.63
C LEU A 116 -0.97 -4.97 9.88
N ALA A 117 -0.69 -5.79 10.90
CA ALA A 117 0.66 -6.21 11.21
C ALA A 117 1.27 -7.05 10.08
N GLY A 118 0.49 -7.95 9.49
CA GLY A 118 0.94 -8.76 8.35
C GLY A 118 1.21 -7.92 7.10
N ASN A 119 0.38 -6.90 6.80
CA ASN A 119 0.64 -5.97 5.70
C ASN A 119 1.95 -5.19 5.94
N TYR A 120 2.19 -4.73 7.17
CA TYR A 120 3.43 -4.05 7.53
C TYR A 120 4.65 -4.96 7.33
N VAL A 121 4.59 -6.18 7.87
CA VAL A 121 5.64 -7.21 7.77
C VAL A 121 5.90 -7.61 6.32
N PHE A 122 4.85 -7.79 5.52
CA PHE A 122 4.94 -8.08 4.09
C PHE A 122 5.63 -6.96 3.31
N ASN A 123 5.29 -5.70 3.61
CA ASN A 123 5.88 -4.54 2.94
C ASN A 123 7.38 -4.38 3.22
N ILE A 124 7.84 -4.74 4.42
CA ILE A 124 9.27 -4.74 4.77
C ILE A 124 9.99 -6.04 4.36
N ARG A 125 9.31 -6.94 3.62
CA ARG A 125 9.80 -8.27 3.20
C ARG A 125 10.25 -9.15 4.37
N HIS A 126 9.63 -8.99 5.53
CA HIS A 126 9.70 -9.95 6.62
C HIS A 126 8.58 -10.98 6.44
N PHE A 127 8.81 -12.22 6.89
CA PHE A 127 7.86 -13.34 6.69
C PHE A 127 7.36 -13.93 8.03
N GLU A 128 7.69 -13.26 9.13
CA GLU A 128 7.32 -13.64 10.48
C GLU A 128 6.88 -12.39 11.26
N ILE A 129 5.65 -12.42 11.79
CA ILE A 129 5.07 -11.34 12.58
C ILE A 129 5.58 -11.44 14.02
N SER A 130 6.42 -10.50 14.43
CA SER A 130 6.89 -10.36 15.81
C SER A 130 5.98 -9.44 16.64
N GLN A 131 6.10 -9.51 17.97
CA GLN A 131 5.40 -8.58 18.87
C GLN A 131 5.73 -7.12 18.55
N GLN A 132 6.96 -6.86 18.12
CA GLN A 132 7.43 -5.52 17.80
C GLN A 132 6.75 -4.97 16.54
N ASP A 133 6.53 -5.82 15.53
CA ASP A 133 5.84 -5.43 14.30
C ASP A 133 4.38 -5.07 14.57
N ILE A 134 3.73 -5.79 15.48
CA ILE A 134 2.37 -5.46 15.93
C ILE A 134 2.35 -4.10 16.63
N LYS A 135 3.32 -3.83 17.52
CA LYS A 135 3.41 -2.53 18.19
C LYS A 135 3.64 -1.38 17.20
N VAL A 136 4.52 -1.57 16.21
CA VAL A 136 4.83 -0.54 15.21
C VAL A 136 3.64 -0.30 14.29
N SER A 137 3.03 -1.36 13.78
CA SER A 137 1.87 -1.28 12.90
C SER A 137 0.66 -0.68 13.61
N MET A 138 0.38 -1.10 14.85
CA MET A 138 -0.65 -0.46 15.68
C MET A 138 -0.34 1.01 15.92
N CYS A 139 0.90 1.40 16.26
CA CYS A 139 1.26 2.81 16.43
C CYS A 139 0.96 3.67 15.19
N ALA A 140 1.06 3.08 13.99
CA ALA A 140 0.73 3.75 12.73
C ALA A 140 -0.80 3.83 12.48
N ASP A 141 -1.60 2.91 13.02
CA ASP A 141 -3.05 2.93 12.90
C ASP A 141 -3.72 3.71 14.04
N LYS A 142 -4.18 4.93 13.71
CA LYS A 142 -4.79 5.85 14.67
C LYS A 142 -6.09 5.31 15.30
N VAL A 143 -6.80 4.40 14.63
CA VAL A 143 -8.08 3.85 15.10
C VAL A 143 -7.84 2.77 16.15
N LEU A 144 -6.94 1.81 15.89
CA LEU A 144 -6.58 0.79 16.86
C LEU A 144 -5.86 1.40 18.07
N MET A 145 -5.03 2.43 17.87
CA MET A 145 -4.44 3.15 19.01
C MET A 145 -5.48 3.87 19.87
N ASP A 146 -6.49 4.51 19.28
CA ASP A 146 -7.60 5.14 20.05
C ASP A 146 -8.46 4.07 20.76
N MET A 147 -8.56 2.86 20.20
CA MET A 147 -9.29 1.75 20.79
C MET A 147 -8.62 1.15 22.04
N PHE A 148 -7.28 1.10 22.07
CA PHE A 148 -6.51 0.46 23.16
C PHE A 148 -5.85 1.43 24.16
N ASP A 149 -5.93 2.75 23.96
CA ASP A 149 -5.41 3.77 24.91
C ASP A 149 -3.97 3.51 25.42
N GLN A 150 -3.06 3.05 24.55
CA GLN A 150 -1.70 2.73 24.95
C GLN A 150 -0.80 3.98 25.03
N ASP A 151 -0.77 4.63 26.19
CA ASP A 151 0.08 5.80 26.49
C ASP A 151 1.58 5.47 26.75
N GLU A 152 1.95 4.18 26.79
CA GLU A 152 3.25 3.70 27.30
C GLU A 152 4.26 3.17 26.28
N ILE A 153 4.04 3.29 24.97
CA ILE A 153 5.11 2.93 24.01
C ILE A 153 6.13 4.07 23.98
N GLY A 154 7.10 4.02 24.89
CA GLY A 154 8.34 4.78 24.83
C GLY A 154 9.16 4.33 23.63
N LEU A 155 8.99 5.01 22.49
CA LEU A 155 9.52 4.64 21.18
C LEU A 155 11.05 4.84 21.03
N VAL A 156 11.78 5.13 22.11
CA VAL A 156 13.20 5.52 22.05
C VAL A 156 14.17 4.34 22.16
N SER A 157 13.74 3.17 22.62
CA SER A 157 14.67 2.06 22.91
C SER A 157 14.84 1.02 21.78
N LEU A 158 14.29 1.25 20.58
CA LEU A 158 13.97 0.14 19.65
C LEU A 158 14.78 0.04 18.34
N CYS A 159 15.91 0.71 18.17
CA CYS A 159 16.80 0.45 17.03
C CYS A 159 18.27 0.75 17.37
N GLU A 160 18.96 -0.15 18.09
CA GLU A 160 20.39 -0.30 17.87
C GLU A 160 20.58 -1.30 16.72
N ASP A 161 21.43 -0.92 15.77
CA ASP A 161 21.94 -1.70 14.63
C ASP A 161 21.00 -1.93 13.42
N GLU A 162 20.77 -0.87 12.63
CA GLU A 162 20.83 -1.04 11.16
C GLU A 162 22.08 -0.32 10.63
N PRO A 163 22.94 -0.99 9.85
CA PRO A 163 24.11 -0.37 9.27
C PRO A 163 23.70 0.68 8.24
N SER A 164 24.15 1.90 8.49
CA SER A 164 24.08 3.07 7.61
C SER A 164 24.41 2.72 6.16
N SER A 165 23.44 2.84 5.24
CA SER A 165 23.74 2.97 3.80
C SER A 165 23.69 4.45 3.40
N SER A 166 24.65 5.22 3.89
CA SER A 166 25.01 6.53 3.31
C SER A 166 26.10 6.35 2.24
N GLY A 167 25.94 5.34 1.40
CA GLY A 167 26.81 5.05 0.25
C GLY A 167 26.07 5.34 -1.05
N GLU A 168 26.83 5.56 -2.12
CA GLU A 168 26.32 5.52 -3.50
C GLU A 168 25.49 4.24 -3.69
N LEU A 169 24.26 4.38 -4.18
CA LEU A 169 23.39 3.24 -4.42
C LEU A 169 23.93 2.47 -5.63
N ASN A 170 24.08 1.16 -5.49
CA ASN A 170 24.41 0.31 -6.64
C ASN A 170 23.18 0.13 -7.54
N TYR A 171 23.39 -0.34 -8.78
CA TYR A 171 22.32 -0.53 -9.75
C TYR A 171 21.16 -1.39 -9.20
N TYR A 172 21.49 -2.51 -8.55
CA TYR A 172 20.49 -3.42 -7.99
C TYR A 172 19.64 -2.76 -6.89
N GLU A 173 20.23 -1.94 -6.02
CA GLU A 173 19.53 -1.17 -5.00
C GLU A 173 18.63 -0.11 -5.61
N LEU A 174 19.07 0.56 -6.69
CA LEU A 174 18.23 1.50 -7.45
C LEU A 174 16.99 0.79 -7.99
N VAL A 175 17.15 -0.33 -8.71
CA VAL A 175 16.02 -1.10 -9.25
C VAL A 175 15.11 -1.63 -8.14
N ARG A 176 15.66 -2.16 -7.05
CA ARG A 176 14.87 -2.66 -5.93
C ARG A 176 14.07 -1.55 -5.26
N ASN A 177 14.68 -0.37 -5.09
CA ASN A 177 14.00 0.79 -4.54
C ASN A 177 12.91 1.28 -5.50
N GLU A 178 13.18 1.27 -6.81
CA GLU A 178 12.21 1.65 -7.83
C GLU A 178 10.99 0.73 -7.81
N ILE A 179 11.15 -0.59 -7.72
CA ILE A 179 10.03 -1.54 -7.59
C ILE A 179 9.17 -1.20 -6.36
N ALA A 180 9.79 -0.85 -5.23
CA ALA A 180 9.07 -0.46 -4.03
C ALA A 180 8.33 0.89 -4.20
N GLU A 181 8.96 1.85 -4.87
CA GLU A 181 8.37 3.16 -5.18
C GLU A 181 7.21 3.02 -6.18
N GLU A 182 7.36 2.23 -7.24
CA GLU A 182 6.30 1.89 -8.21
C GLU A 182 5.09 1.22 -7.56
N ARG A 183 5.30 0.25 -6.66
CA ARG A 183 4.19 -0.40 -5.93
C ARG A 183 3.42 0.59 -5.07
N GLN A 184 4.13 1.50 -4.41
CA GLN A 184 3.50 2.53 -3.59
C GLN A 184 2.77 3.56 -4.46
N TYR A 185 3.38 3.98 -5.57
CA TYR A 185 2.77 4.88 -6.54
C TYR A 185 1.51 4.26 -7.16
N LEU A 186 1.57 2.98 -7.54
CA LEU A 186 0.41 2.23 -8.03
C LEU A 186 -0.72 2.19 -6.99
N ARG A 187 -0.41 2.01 -5.71
CA ARG A 187 -1.41 2.07 -4.63
C ARG A 187 -2.06 3.46 -4.55
N GLU A 188 -1.29 4.53 -4.74
CA GLU A 188 -1.79 5.91 -4.75
C GLU A 188 -2.67 6.19 -5.98
N LEU A 189 -2.28 5.70 -7.16
CA LEU A 189 -3.13 5.75 -8.35
C LEU A 189 -4.44 5.00 -8.15
N ASN A 190 -4.39 3.81 -7.52
CA ASN A 190 -5.59 3.06 -7.16
C ASN A 190 -6.46 3.83 -6.16
N LEU A 191 -5.88 4.54 -5.19
CA LEU A 191 -6.63 5.41 -4.29
C LEU A 191 -7.37 6.52 -5.07
N ILE A 192 -6.68 7.19 -5.99
CA ILE A 192 -7.27 8.24 -6.82
C ILE A 192 -8.41 7.68 -7.69
N ILE A 193 -8.20 6.54 -8.34
CA ILE A 193 -9.15 5.97 -9.31
C ILE A 193 -10.32 5.28 -8.61
N LYS A 194 -10.05 4.39 -7.65
CA LYS A 194 -11.07 3.49 -7.08
C LYS A 194 -11.82 4.09 -5.89
N VAL A 195 -11.24 5.07 -5.21
CA VAL A 195 -11.89 5.74 -4.07
C VAL A 195 -12.40 7.13 -4.46
N PHE A 196 -11.52 8.01 -4.96
CA PHE A 196 -11.91 9.38 -5.27
C PHE A 196 -12.75 9.44 -6.55
N ARG A 197 -12.23 8.99 -7.70
CA ARG A 197 -12.90 9.10 -9.01
C ARG A 197 -14.23 8.32 -9.04
N GLU A 198 -14.29 7.15 -8.41
CA GLU A 198 -15.52 6.37 -8.32
C GLU A 198 -16.65 7.12 -7.58
N ALA A 199 -16.31 7.93 -6.57
CA ALA A 199 -17.30 8.75 -5.87
C ALA A 199 -17.94 9.84 -6.76
N PHE A 200 -17.22 10.32 -7.79
CA PHE A 200 -17.77 11.21 -8.82
C PHE A 200 -18.63 10.43 -9.83
N LEU A 201 -18.20 9.24 -10.24
CA LEU A 201 -18.93 8.39 -11.20
C LEU A 201 -20.27 7.88 -10.65
N SER A 202 -20.32 7.62 -9.35
CA SER A 202 -21.50 7.11 -8.64
C SER A 202 -22.74 8.01 -8.78
N ASN A 203 -22.57 9.32 -9.02
CA ASN A 203 -23.68 10.27 -9.12
C ASN A 203 -23.65 11.10 -10.41
N ARG A 204 -24.05 10.45 -11.52
CA ARG A 204 -24.15 11.06 -12.87
C ARG A 204 -25.12 12.24 -12.98
N LYS A 205 -25.94 12.52 -11.96
CA LYS A 205 -26.82 13.70 -11.94
C LYS A 205 -26.09 14.95 -11.45
N LEU A 206 -25.07 14.79 -10.61
CA LEU A 206 -24.29 15.90 -10.05
C LEU A 206 -23.04 16.21 -10.87
N PHE A 207 -22.45 15.20 -11.50
CA PHE A 207 -21.19 15.32 -12.25
C PHE A 207 -21.40 14.91 -13.71
N THR A 208 -21.00 15.78 -14.63
CA THR A 208 -20.98 15.47 -16.06
C THR A 208 -19.70 14.71 -16.42
N PRO A 209 -19.67 13.94 -17.53
CA PRO A 209 -18.45 13.29 -17.99
C PRO A 209 -17.28 14.27 -18.18
N ASN A 210 -17.57 15.48 -18.66
CA ASN A 210 -16.58 16.55 -18.81
C ASN A 210 -16.02 17.04 -17.47
N ASP A 211 -16.84 17.13 -16.42
CA ASP A 211 -16.34 17.51 -15.08
C ASP A 211 -15.33 16.48 -14.56
N ILE A 212 -15.59 15.19 -14.81
CA ILE A 212 -14.69 14.10 -14.39
C ILE A 212 -13.40 14.12 -15.21
N GLU A 213 -13.50 14.36 -16.52
CA GLU A 213 -12.34 14.49 -17.41
C GLU A 213 -11.45 15.67 -17.03
N VAL A 214 -12.00 16.83 -16.71
CA VAL A 214 -11.22 18.00 -16.27
C VAL A 214 -10.51 17.76 -14.93
N ILE A 215 -11.11 16.99 -14.02
CA ILE A 215 -10.53 16.75 -12.68
C ILE A 215 -9.46 15.66 -12.70
N PHE A 216 -9.70 14.56 -13.41
CA PHE A 216 -8.84 13.37 -13.36
C PHE A 216 -7.98 13.21 -14.62
N SER A 217 -8.24 13.98 -15.68
CA SER A 217 -7.55 13.88 -16.97
C SER A 217 -7.46 12.41 -17.42
N ASN A 218 -6.31 12.01 -17.94
CA ASN A 218 -5.97 10.67 -18.40
C ASN A 218 -5.24 9.83 -17.34
N ILE A 219 -5.60 9.98 -16.05
CA ILE A 219 -4.97 9.22 -14.94
C ILE A 219 -5.04 7.69 -15.11
N SER A 220 -6.07 7.19 -15.81
CA SER A 220 -6.22 5.76 -16.10
C SER A 220 -5.09 5.23 -16.99
N ASP A 221 -4.66 6.01 -17.99
CA ASP A 221 -3.61 5.62 -18.93
C ASP A 221 -2.26 5.54 -18.21
N ILE A 222 -2.01 6.47 -17.28
CA ILE A 222 -0.82 6.45 -16.41
C ILE A 222 -0.84 5.23 -15.48
N HIS A 223 -1.99 4.87 -14.92
CA HIS A 223 -2.13 3.66 -14.12
C HIS A 223 -1.84 2.40 -14.94
N GLU A 224 -2.34 2.30 -16.18
CA GLU A 224 -2.05 1.17 -17.07
C GLU A 224 -0.56 1.08 -17.41
N LEU A 225 0.09 2.21 -17.70
CA LEU A 225 1.54 2.28 -17.92
C LEU A 225 2.32 1.82 -16.69
N THR A 226 2.01 2.34 -15.50
CA THR A 226 2.68 1.96 -14.24
C THR A 226 2.56 0.47 -13.97
N VAL A 227 1.38 -0.11 -14.23
CA VAL A 227 1.16 -1.55 -14.10
C VAL A 227 2.02 -2.35 -15.11
N LYS A 228 2.14 -1.87 -16.35
CA LYS A 228 2.97 -2.50 -17.39
C LYS A 228 4.46 -2.42 -17.03
N LEU A 229 4.95 -1.22 -16.68
CA LEU A 229 6.35 -0.98 -16.31
C LEU A 229 6.76 -1.80 -15.08
N LEU A 230 5.97 -1.77 -14.01
CA LEU A 230 6.24 -2.55 -12.80
C LEU A 230 6.34 -4.05 -13.12
N GLY A 231 5.41 -4.58 -13.93
CA GLY A 231 5.43 -5.97 -14.36
C GLY A 231 6.69 -6.33 -15.15
N LEU A 232 7.09 -5.49 -16.12
CA LEU A 232 8.30 -5.72 -16.91
C LEU A 232 9.57 -5.73 -16.05
N ILE A 233 9.69 -4.81 -15.09
CA ILE A 233 10.84 -4.75 -14.19
C ILE A 233 10.85 -5.97 -13.25
N GLU A 234 9.70 -6.35 -12.69
CA GLU A 234 9.59 -7.54 -11.82
C GLU A 234 9.94 -8.83 -12.58
N ASP A 235 9.42 -8.99 -13.79
CA ASP A 235 9.71 -10.11 -14.69
C ASP A 235 11.22 -10.16 -15.00
N THR A 236 11.85 -9.01 -15.28
CA THR A 236 13.29 -8.92 -15.57
C THR A 236 14.13 -9.32 -14.36
N VAL A 237 13.78 -8.86 -13.16
CA VAL A 237 14.46 -9.25 -11.92
C VAL A 237 14.32 -10.75 -11.66
N GLU A 238 13.14 -11.33 -11.92
CA GLU A 238 12.91 -12.76 -11.75
C GLU A 238 13.70 -13.62 -12.76
N MET A 239 13.89 -13.12 -13.98
CA MET A 239 14.62 -13.79 -15.05
C MET A 239 16.14 -13.66 -14.94
N THR A 240 16.65 -12.79 -14.06
CA THR A 240 18.08 -12.54 -13.88
C THR A 240 18.74 -13.70 -13.12
N ASP A 241 19.84 -14.24 -13.66
CA ASP A 241 20.61 -15.31 -13.00
C ASP A 241 21.68 -14.71 -12.06
N GLU A 242 22.17 -15.50 -11.10
CA GLU A 242 23.26 -15.13 -10.17
C GLU A 242 24.58 -14.84 -10.89
N SER A 243 24.73 -15.26 -12.15
CA SER A 243 25.88 -14.96 -13.01
C SER A 243 25.89 -13.52 -13.54
N SER A 244 24.72 -12.87 -13.62
CA SER A 244 24.60 -11.48 -14.07
C SER A 244 25.00 -10.51 -12.95
N PRO A 245 25.70 -9.40 -13.27
CA PRO A 245 26.11 -8.43 -12.25
C PRO A 245 24.90 -7.74 -11.59
N HIS A 246 23.84 -7.50 -12.37
CA HIS A 246 22.57 -6.95 -11.95
C HIS A 246 21.49 -7.25 -13.02
N PRO A 247 20.20 -7.07 -12.72
CA PRO A 247 19.12 -7.12 -13.70
C PRO A 247 19.30 -6.08 -14.80
N LEU A 248 18.93 -6.41 -16.04
CA LEU A 248 19.07 -5.51 -17.21
C LEU A 248 17.74 -4.78 -17.47
N ALA A 249 17.42 -3.80 -16.62
CA ALA A 249 16.14 -3.09 -16.66
C ALA A 249 16.04 -2.06 -17.79
N GLY A 250 17.15 -1.76 -18.49
CA GLY A 250 17.20 -0.76 -19.56
C GLY A 250 16.24 -1.03 -20.70
N SER A 251 16.12 -2.30 -21.12
CA SER A 251 15.20 -2.74 -22.17
C SER A 251 13.74 -2.43 -21.84
N CYS A 252 13.33 -2.59 -20.57
CA CYS A 252 11.97 -2.29 -20.12
C CYS A 252 11.59 -0.82 -20.37
N PHE A 253 12.53 0.10 -20.16
CA PHE A 253 12.31 1.53 -20.39
C PHE A 253 12.44 1.90 -21.87
N GLU A 254 13.34 1.26 -22.61
CA GLU A 254 13.52 1.47 -24.04
C GLU A 254 12.24 1.13 -24.81
N ASP A 255 11.68 -0.07 -24.62
CA ASP A 255 10.47 -0.52 -25.31
C ASP A 255 9.30 0.45 -25.09
N LEU A 256 9.08 0.87 -23.84
CA LEU A 256 8.01 1.79 -23.48
C LEU A 256 8.25 3.21 -23.99
N ALA A 257 9.50 3.65 -24.04
CA ALA A 257 9.86 4.96 -24.57
C ALA A 257 9.72 5.00 -26.10
N GLU A 258 10.08 3.92 -26.80
CA GLU A 258 9.91 3.80 -28.25
C GLU A 258 8.43 3.82 -28.64
N GLU A 259 7.56 3.15 -27.86
CA GLU A 259 6.11 3.16 -28.04
C GLU A 259 5.44 4.50 -27.65
N GLN A 260 6.20 5.51 -27.20
CA GLN A 260 5.68 6.78 -26.67
C GLN A 260 4.70 6.58 -25.50
N ALA A 261 4.87 5.51 -24.74
CA ALA A 261 3.94 5.13 -23.69
C ALA A 261 3.89 6.14 -22.52
N PHE A 262 4.89 7.02 -22.40
CA PHE A 262 5.00 8.06 -21.37
C PHE A 262 4.30 9.39 -21.72
N ASP A 263 3.84 9.58 -22.96
CA ASP A 263 3.10 10.78 -23.40
C ASP A 263 1.88 11.14 -22.53
N PRO A 264 1.15 10.18 -21.92
CA PRO A 264 0.09 10.49 -20.97
C PRO A 264 0.49 11.43 -19.84
N TYR A 265 1.76 11.42 -19.39
CA TYR A 265 2.25 12.32 -18.35
C TYR A 265 2.28 13.78 -18.80
N GLU A 266 2.51 14.08 -20.08
CA GLU A 266 2.48 15.45 -20.60
C GLU A 266 1.05 16.02 -20.50
N THR A 267 0.07 15.24 -20.96
CA THR A 267 -1.35 15.61 -20.96
C THR A 267 -1.83 15.89 -19.54
N LEU A 268 -1.61 14.96 -18.60
CA LEU A 268 -1.99 15.15 -17.20
C LEU A 268 -1.29 16.36 -16.59
N SER A 269 0.00 16.55 -16.85
CA SER A 269 0.75 17.68 -16.30
C SER A 269 0.22 19.03 -16.81
N GLN A 270 -0.15 19.10 -18.08
CA GLN A 270 -0.75 20.30 -18.69
C GLN A 270 -2.10 20.63 -18.05
N ASP A 271 -2.95 19.63 -17.84
CA ASP A 271 -4.30 19.81 -17.31
C ASP A 271 -4.28 20.16 -15.82
N ILE A 272 -3.57 19.39 -14.98
CA ILE A 272 -3.58 19.56 -13.52
C ILE A 272 -2.84 20.82 -13.07
N LEU A 273 -1.75 21.20 -13.75
CA LEU A 273 -1.03 22.44 -13.44
C LEU A 273 -1.71 23.69 -14.03
N SER A 274 -2.75 23.54 -14.85
CA SER A 274 -3.49 24.66 -15.41
C SER A 274 -4.22 25.46 -14.31
N PRO A 275 -4.27 26.80 -14.39
CA PRO A 275 -5.13 27.60 -13.52
C PRO A 275 -6.62 27.24 -13.67
N GLN A 276 -7.01 26.75 -14.85
CA GLN A 276 -8.39 26.35 -15.14
C GLN A 276 -8.86 25.17 -14.28
N PHE A 277 -7.94 24.24 -13.96
CA PHE A 277 -8.24 23.13 -13.06
C PHE A 277 -8.68 23.64 -11.68
N HIS A 278 -7.89 24.53 -11.07
CA HIS A 278 -8.19 25.08 -9.74
C HIS A 278 -9.50 25.87 -9.73
N GLU A 279 -9.77 26.66 -10.76
CA GLU A 279 -11.02 27.40 -10.88
C GLU A 279 -12.23 26.47 -11.01
N HIS A 280 -12.17 25.49 -11.93
CA HIS A 280 -13.23 24.52 -12.14
C HIS A 280 -13.50 23.68 -10.89
N PHE A 281 -12.43 23.15 -10.27
CA PHE A 281 -12.50 22.34 -9.07
C PHE A 281 -13.14 23.09 -7.89
N ASN A 282 -12.68 24.32 -7.63
CA ASN A 282 -13.25 25.14 -6.54
C ASN A 282 -14.72 25.50 -6.80
N ASN A 283 -15.09 25.82 -8.05
CA ASN A 283 -16.47 26.11 -8.42
C ASN A 283 -17.40 24.89 -8.23
N LEU A 284 -16.89 23.69 -8.48
CA LEU A 284 -17.64 22.45 -8.25
C LEU A 284 -17.82 22.18 -6.76
N MET A 285 -16.75 22.31 -5.96
CA MET A 285 -16.77 22.11 -4.52
C MET A 285 -17.62 23.14 -3.76
N ALA A 286 -17.80 24.35 -4.33
CA ALA A 286 -18.68 25.38 -3.78
C ALA A 286 -20.18 25.04 -3.88
N LYS A 287 -20.59 24.05 -4.69
CA LYS A 287 -22.00 23.67 -4.85
C LYS A 287 -22.49 22.91 -3.60
N PRO A 288 -23.57 23.35 -2.92
CA PRO A 288 -24.07 22.67 -1.72
C PRO A 288 -24.45 21.20 -1.93
N ALA A 289 -24.99 20.87 -3.12
CA ALA A 289 -25.36 19.49 -3.46
C ALA A 289 -24.14 18.56 -3.54
N VAL A 290 -22.99 19.08 -4.00
CA VAL A 290 -21.71 18.33 -4.07
C VAL A 290 -21.17 18.09 -2.65
N ALA A 291 -21.23 19.12 -1.79
CA ALA A 291 -20.82 18.99 -0.39
C ALA A 291 -21.64 17.92 0.35
N LEU A 292 -22.96 17.91 0.19
CA LEU A 292 -23.84 16.92 0.82
C LEU A 292 -23.59 15.50 0.30
N HIS A 293 -23.32 15.33 -1.00
CA HIS A 293 -22.96 14.04 -1.59
C HIS A 293 -21.71 13.46 -0.93
N PHE A 294 -20.61 14.21 -0.88
CA PHE A 294 -19.36 13.71 -0.29
C PHE A 294 -19.44 13.51 1.23
N GLN A 295 -20.22 14.34 1.94
CA GLN A 295 -20.48 14.11 3.37
C GLN A 295 -21.25 12.82 3.63
N SER A 296 -22.07 12.36 2.69
CA SER A 296 -22.81 11.10 2.81
C SER A 296 -21.97 9.85 2.54
N THR A 297 -20.85 9.98 1.83
CA THR A 297 -19.94 8.86 1.50
C THR A 297 -19.19 8.35 2.73
N ALA A 298 -18.50 9.25 3.43
CA ALA A 298 -17.74 8.95 4.63
C ALA A 298 -17.49 10.23 5.43
N GLU A 299 -17.30 10.09 6.75
CA GLU A 299 -16.92 11.20 7.61
C GLU A 299 -15.56 11.78 7.16
N GLY A 300 -15.51 13.09 6.96
CA GLY A 300 -14.30 13.78 6.48
C GLY A 300 -13.97 13.63 5.00
N PHE A 301 -14.78 12.89 4.24
CA PHE A 301 -14.51 12.63 2.83
C PHE A 301 -14.61 13.90 1.98
N LYS A 302 -15.53 14.80 2.31
CA LYS A 302 -15.62 16.12 1.66
C LYS A 302 -14.31 16.90 1.79
N GLU A 303 -13.76 16.96 3.00
CA GLU A 303 -12.51 17.67 3.28
C GLU A 303 -11.32 16.99 2.60
N ALA A 304 -11.30 15.65 2.55
CA ALA A 304 -10.31 14.89 1.80
C ALA A 304 -10.37 15.20 0.29
N VAL A 305 -11.57 15.23 -0.31
CA VAL A 305 -11.74 15.66 -1.71
C VAL A 305 -11.24 17.09 -1.88
N GLN A 306 -11.65 18.02 -1.03
CA GLN A 306 -11.34 19.45 -1.22
C GLN A 306 -9.85 19.78 -1.10
N TYR A 307 -9.13 19.14 -0.17
CA TYR A 307 -7.75 19.53 0.16
C TYR A 307 -6.70 18.48 -0.17
N VAL A 308 -7.03 17.18 -0.12
CA VAL A 308 -6.07 16.10 -0.32
C VAL A 308 -6.03 15.66 -1.79
N LEU A 309 -7.18 15.51 -2.46
CA LEU A 309 -7.23 15.08 -3.86
C LEU A 309 -6.40 15.97 -4.82
N PRO A 310 -6.44 17.32 -4.75
CA PRO A 310 -5.59 18.15 -5.60
C PRO A 310 -4.09 17.90 -5.39
N ARG A 311 -3.68 17.46 -4.20
CA ARG A 311 -2.28 17.09 -3.91
C ARG A 311 -1.93 15.71 -4.44
N LEU A 312 -2.86 14.76 -4.34
CA LEU A 312 -2.71 13.42 -4.91
C LEU A 312 -2.53 13.47 -6.43
N LEU A 313 -3.28 14.35 -7.12
CA LEU A 313 -3.18 14.52 -8.57
C LEU A 313 -1.85 15.13 -9.06
N LEU A 314 -1.03 15.69 -8.15
CA LEU A 314 0.32 16.16 -8.48
C LEU A 314 1.38 15.05 -8.40
N ILE A 315 1.06 13.90 -7.80
CA ILE A 315 2.01 12.80 -7.63
C ILE A 315 2.54 12.30 -8.99
N PRO A 316 1.70 12.07 -10.03
CA PRO A 316 2.20 11.65 -11.34
C PRO A 316 3.19 12.62 -11.98
N VAL A 317 3.02 13.93 -11.75
CA VAL A 317 3.93 14.96 -12.26
C VAL A 317 5.32 14.80 -11.63
N TYR A 318 5.38 14.61 -10.32
CA TYR A 318 6.66 14.40 -9.62
C TYR A 318 7.28 13.05 -9.93
N HIS A 319 6.45 12.03 -10.11
CA HIS A 319 6.87 10.67 -10.44
C HIS A 319 7.56 10.61 -11.80
N CYS A 320 7.00 11.27 -12.82
CA CYS A 320 7.63 11.31 -14.13
C CYS A 320 8.96 12.08 -14.14
N LEU A 321 9.08 13.16 -13.35
CA LEU A 321 10.35 13.87 -13.21
C LEU A 321 11.43 13.00 -12.55
N HIS A 322 11.03 12.12 -11.62
CA HIS A 322 11.92 11.15 -11.00
C HIS A 322 12.44 10.12 -12.00
N TYR A 323 11.65 9.64 -12.96
CA TYR A 323 12.14 8.73 -14.00
C TYR A 323 13.33 9.29 -14.78
N PHE A 324 13.32 10.59 -15.11
CA PHE A 324 14.45 11.20 -15.83
C PHE A 324 15.74 11.19 -15.00
N GLU A 325 15.65 11.43 -13.69
CA GLU A 325 16.79 11.34 -12.76
C GLU A 325 17.24 9.89 -12.56
N LEU A 326 16.29 8.95 -12.46
CA LEU A 326 16.55 7.53 -12.29
C LEU A 326 17.29 6.95 -13.48
N LEU A 327 16.83 7.21 -14.71
CA LEU A 327 17.44 6.66 -15.92
C LEU A 327 18.90 7.10 -16.07
N GLN A 328 19.21 8.35 -15.71
CA GLN A 328 20.59 8.84 -15.68
C GLN A 328 21.43 8.07 -14.66
N GLN A 329 20.92 7.84 -13.45
CA GLN A 329 21.61 7.07 -12.41
C GLN A 329 21.83 5.62 -12.83
N LEU A 330 20.82 4.97 -13.42
CA LEU A 330 20.93 3.60 -13.94
C LEU A 330 22.00 3.52 -15.05
N GLN A 331 22.03 4.50 -15.95
CA GLN A 331 23.01 4.54 -17.05
C GLN A 331 24.46 4.72 -16.53
N GLU A 332 24.64 5.50 -15.47
CA GLU A 332 25.95 5.70 -14.82
C GLU A 332 26.40 4.46 -14.03
N CYS A 333 25.47 3.78 -13.36
CA CYS A 333 25.74 2.62 -12.50
C CYS A 333 25.76 1.27 -13.25
N SER A 334 25.28 1.19 -14.49
CA SER A 334 25.21 -0.06 -15.24
C SER A 334 26.62 -0.63 -15.49
N GLU A 335 26.80 -1.91 -15.19
CA GLU A 335 28.03 -2.68 -15.41
C GLU A 335 28.01 -3.40 -16.77
N ASP A 336 26.85 -3.51 -17.41
CA ASP A 336 26.65 -4.13 -18.71
C ASP A 336 26.68 -3.07 -19.85
N GLU A 337 27.15 -3.45 -21.04
CA GLU A 337 27.25 -2.53 -22.19
C GLU A 337 25.92 -2.44 -22.96
N GLU A 338 25.21 -3.56 -23.12
CA GLU A 338 23.93 -3.62 -23.83
C GLU A 338 22.84 -2.87 -23.06
N ASP A 339 22.73 -3.11 -21.76
CA ASP A 339 21.81 -2.38 -20.87
C ASP A 339 22.04 -0.87 -20.90
N ARG A 340 23.30 -0.44 -20.95
CA ARG A 340 23.67 0.98 -21.02
C ARG A 340 23.25 1.62 -22.33
N GLU A 341 23.30 0.89 -23.45
CA GLU A 341 22.80 1.39 -24.73
C GLU A 341 21.27 1.47 -24.74
N CYS A 342 20.56 0.47 -24.21
CA CYS A 342 19.10 0.54 -24.01
C CYS A 342 18.70 1.78 -23.20
N LEU A 343 19.39 2.04 -22.08
CA LEU A 343 19.16 3.22 -21.23
C LEU A 343 19.41 4.53 -21.98
N LYS A 344 20.48 4.63 -22.79
CA LYS A 344 20.74 5.81 -23.62
C LYS A 344 19.64 6.04 -24.66
N GLN A 345 19.14 4.96 -25.28
CA GLN A 345 18.04 5.04 -26.23
C GLN A 345 16.75 5.51 -25.55
N ALA A 346 16.41 4.95 -24.39
CA ALA A 346 15.27 5.36 -23.59
C ALA A 346 15.36 6.85 -23.19
N ILE A 347 16.51 7.29 -22.65
CA ILE A 347 16.76 8.70 -22.31
C ILE A 347 16.56 9.60 -23.54
N THR A 348 17.12 9.19 -24.68
CA THR A 348 17.04 9.97 -25.93
C THR A 348 15.61 10.10 -26.44
N ALA A 349 14.84 9.01 -26.43
CA ALA A 349 13.43 9.00 -26.83
C ALA A 349 12.57 9.91 -25.91
N LEU A 350 12.90 9.97 -24.62
CA LEU A 350 12.16 10.77 -23.63
C LEU A 350 12.57 12.26 -23.56
N LEU A 351 13.59 12.71 -24.30
CA LEU A 351 14.07 14.10 -24.24
C LEU A 351 12.97 15.13 -24.57
N ASN A 352 12.10 14.83 -25.54
CA ASN A 352 11.01 15.72 -25.91
C ASN A 352 10.00 15.88 -24.77
N LEU A 353 9.63 14.77 -24.15
CA LEU A 353 8.74 14.75 -22.99
C LEU A 353 9.37 15.51 -21.82
N GLN A 354 10.63 15.22 -21.49
CA GLN A 354 11.36 15.91 -20.43
C GLN A 354 11.36 17.43 -20.64
N CYS A 355 11.76 17.89 -21.83
CA CYS A 355 11.76 19.32 -22.17
C CYS A 355 10.35 19.92 -22.09
N SER A 356 9.30 19.17 -22.44
CA SER A 356 7.93 19.66 -22.34
C SER A 356 7.47 19.79 -20.89
N MET A 357 7.69 18.76 -20.07
CA MET A 357 7.36 18.76 -18.65
C MET A 357 8.09 19.87 -17.90
N GLU A 358 9.39 20.07 -18.15
CA GLU A 358 10.17 21.17 -17.54
C GLU A 358 9.59 22.54 -17.91
N ARG A 359 9.15 22.74 -19.17
CA ARG A 359 8.49 23.98 -19.61
C ARG A 359 7.13 24.18 -18.93
N ILE A 360 6.29 23.14 -18.86
CA ILE A 360 4.98 23.20 -18.21
C ILE A 360 5.16 23.53 -16.72
N TYR A 361 6.04 22.80 -16.05
CA TYR A 361 6.35 23.01 -14.63
C TYR A 361 6.89 24.42 -14.38
N SER A 362 7.83 24.91 -15.21
CA SER A 362 8.38 26.26 -15.08
C SER A 362 7.36 27.38 -15.34
N LYS A 363 6.36 27.12 -16.19
CA LYS A 363 5.31 28.08 -16.54
C LYS A 363 4.24 28.21 -15.46
N HIS A 364 3.89 27.11 -14.81
CA HIS A 364 2.76 27.02 -13.90
C HIS A 364 3.14 26.88 -12.41
N SER A 365 4.38 26.49 -12.10
CA SER A 365 4.84 26.44 -10.70
C SER A 365 4.96 27.86 -10.12
N PRO A 366 4.52 28.08 -8.88
CA PRO A 366 4.85 29.31 -8.15
C PRO A 366 6.38 29.46 -8.12
N ARG A 367 6.90 30.69 -8.29
CA ARG A 367 8.32 31.00 -8.09
C ARG A 367 8.69 30.69 -6.64
N ARG A 368 9.26 29.52 -6.39
CA ARG A 368 9.75 29.11 -5.06
C ARG A 368 11.03 29.86 -4.70
N ARG A 369 11.26 30.05 -3.40
CA ARG A 369 12.57 30.52 -2.93
C ARG A 369 13.59 29.38 -3.08
N PRO A 370 14.84 29.67 -3.49
CA PRO A 370 15.90 28.66 -3.50
C PRO A 370 16.04 28.04 -2.10
N GLY A 371 15.80 26.74 -1.96
CA GLY A 371 15.90 26.00 -0.69
C GLY A 371 14.59 25.52 -0.06
N GLU A 372 13.42 25.90 -0.58
CA GLU A 372 12.15 25.26 -0.19
C GLU A 372 12.11 23.83 -0.76
N GLN A 373 12.29 22.84 0.12
CA GLN A 373 12.05 21.44 -0.22
C GLN A 373 10.64 21.31 -0.79
N VAL A 374 10.50 20.61 -1.92
CA VAL A 374 9.18 20.15 -2.38
C VAL A 374 8.55 19.49 -1.17
N CYS A 375 7.42 20.01 -0.69
CA CYS A 375 6.68 19.31 0.34
C CYS A 375 6.10 18.09 -0.38
N ARG A 376 6.85 16.99 -0.31
CA ARG A 376 6.58 15.70 -0.95
C ARG A 376 5.47 15.05 -0.10
N PHE A 377 4.25 15.55 -0.27
CA PHE A 377 3.11 15.28 0.61
C PHE A 377 2.67 13.81 0.65
N TYR A 378 3.08 13.01 -0.34
CA TYR A 378 2.85 11.57 -0.37
C TYR A 378 4.18 10.83 -0.62
N HIS A 379 4.53 9.99 0.36
CA HIS A 379 5.40 8.82 0.31
C HIS A 379 6.83 8.83 -0.22
N ARG A 380 7.44 9.96 -0.57
CA ARG A 380 8.91 9.99 -0.58
C ARG A 380 9.40 10.11 0.85
N GLN A 381 9.22 9.02 1.63
CA GLN A 381 9.79 8.86 2.96
C GLN A 381 11.24 9.31 2.86
N ILE A 382 11.68 10.12 3.82
CA ILE A 382 13.10 10.30 4.02
C ILE A 382 13.64 8.89 4.27
N ARG A 383 14.30 8.32 3.25
CA ARG A 383 14.72 6.90 3.18
C ARG A 383 15.54 6.45 4.39
N SER A 384 16.01 7.39 5.21
CA SER A 384 16.65 7.12 6.49
C SER A 384 15.81 7.66 7.66
N LYS A 385 15.20 6.74 8.42
CA LYS A 385 14.61 7.01 9.76
C LYS A 385 15.57 7.82 10.65
N HIS A 386 16.88 7.60 10.50
CA HIS A 386 17.91 8.32 11.23
C HIS A 386 18.01 9.80 10.82
N LEU A 387 17.82 10.14 9.54
CA LEU A 387 17.78 11.53 9.09
C LEU A 387 16.50 12.25 9.57
N ALA A 388 15.36 11.53 9.63
CA ALA A 388 14.14 12.04 10.23
C ALA A 388 14.34 12.35 11.73
N ILE A 389 14.92 11.41 12.50
CA ILE A 389 15.23 11.62 13.92
C ILE A 389 16.23 12.77 14.13
N LYS A 390 17.26 12.87 13.28
CA LYS A 390 18.20 14.01 13.31
C LYS A 390 17.48 15.34 13.16
N LYS A 391 16.57 15.46 12.17
CA LYS A 391 15.77 16.66 11.95
C LYS A 391 14.86 16.96 13.16
N MET A 392 14.23 15.95 13.74
CA MET A 392 13.39 16.11 14.94
C MET A 392 14.20 16.61 16.15
N ASN A 393 15.37 16.03 16.38
CA ASN A 393 16.27 16.44 17.46
C ASN A 393 16.79 17.87 17.26
N GLU A 394 17.09 18.25 16.01
CA GLU A 394 17.48 19.61 15.65
C GLU A 394 16.36 20.62 15.92
N ILE A 395 15.13 20.31 15.49
CA ILE A 395 13.96 21.17 15.74
C ILE A 395 13.72 21.32 17.25
N GLN A 396 13.75 20.22 18.01
CA GLN A 396 13.54 20.27 19.46
C GLN A 396 14.63 21.12 20.16
N LYS A 397 15.89 20.99 19.73
CA LYS A 397 17.01 21.78 20.26
C LYS A 397 16.87 23.28 19.96
N ASN A 398 16.22 23.62 18.85
CA ASN A 398 15.96 25.01 18.44
C ASN A 398 14.74 25.64 19.12
N ILE A 399 14.07 24.93 20.03
CA ILE A 399 12.90 25.40 20.79
C ILE A 399 13.26 25.57 22.27
N ASP A 400 13.16 26.80 22.76
CA ASP A 400 13.32 27.15 24.17
C ASP A 400 12.07 26.81 24.99
N GLY A 401 12.28 26.30 26.21
CA GLY A 401 11.21 25.95 27.15
C GLY A 401 10.43 24.69 26.76
N TRP A 402 11.12 23.66 26.25
CA TRP A 402 10.49 22.36 25.96
C TRP A 402 9.95 21.69 27.22
N GLU A 403 8.70 21.23 27.18
CA GLU A 403 8.03 20.55 28.28
C GLU A 403 7.43 19.20 27.84
N GLY A 404 7.75 18.14 28.61
CA GLY A 404 7.29 16.77 28.37
C GLY A 404 8.30 15.89 27.62
N LYS A 405 7.82 14.76 27.09
CA LYS A 405 8.61 13.78 26.32
C LYS A 405 9.22 14.40 25.05
N ASP A 406 10.34 13.85 24.59
CA ASP A 406 10.98 14.26 23.33
C ASP A 406 10.07 14.00 22.12
N ILE A 407 10.28 14.76 21.04
CA ILE A 407 9.49 14.62 19.80
C ILE A 407 9.64 13.20 19.25
N GLY A 408 10.85 12.64 19.25
CA GLY A 408 11.14 11.29 18.77
C GLY A 408 10.45 10.15 19.55
N GLN A 409 9.87 10.43 20.72
CA GLN A 409 9.16 9.39 21.50
C GLN A 409 7.70 9.23 21.07
N CYS A 410 7.14 10.20 20.35
CA CYS A 410 5.71 10.25 20.03
C CYS A 410 5.39 10.59 18.57
N CYS A 411 6.43 10.89 17.79
CA CYS A 411 6.36 11.18 16.36
C CYS A 411 7.42 10.36 15.62
N ASN A 412 7.18 10.07 14.35
CA ASN A 412 8.12 9.39 13.45
C ASN A 412 8.56 10.28 12.29
N GLU A 413 7.76 11.27 11.93
CA GLU A 413 7.95 12.04 10.71
C GLU A 413 7.66 13.53 10.93
N PHE A 414 8.49 14.36 10.31
CA PHE A 414 8.25 15.78 10.14
C PHE A 414 7.55 16.02 8.81
N ILE A 415 6.43 16.74 8.82
CA ILE A 415 5.56 16.91 7.65
C ILE A 415 5.77 18.28 7.03
N MET A 416 5.57 19.35 7.80
CA MET A 416 5.71 20.71 7.31
C MET A 416 6.01 21.70 8.43
N GLU A 417 6.59 22.84 8.06
CA GLU A 417 6.75 24.02 8.90
C GLU A 417 6.19 25.25 8.19
N GLY A 418 5.73 26.22 8.97
CA GLY A 418 5.21 27.46 8.40
C GLY A 418 4.69 28.41 9.46
N ALA A 419 4.25 29.58 9.03
CA ALA A 419 3.71 30.60 9.91
C ALA A 419 2.17 30.57 9.92
N LEU A 420 1.57 30.60 11.10
CA LEU A 420 0.12 30.72 11.29
C LEU A 420 -0.19 31.75 12.38
N THR A 421 -1.31 32.45 12.22
CA THR A 421 -1.82 33.38 13.22
C THR A 421 -2.91 32.69 14.04
N LYS A 422 -2.66 32.48 15.34
CA LYS A 422 -3.71 32.03 16.26
C LYS A 422 -4.67 33.20 16.52
N VAL A 423 -5.96 33.01 16.28
CA VAL A 423 -6.97 34.05 16.52
C VAL A 423 -7.00 34.38 18.03
N GLY A 424 -6.91 35.67 18.36
CA GLY A 424 -6.75 36.15 19.75
C GLY A 424 -5.30 36.22 20.26
N ALA A 425 -4.30 35.74 19.51
CA ALA A 425 -2.89 35.89 19.88
C ALA A 425 -2.29 37.21 19.36
N LYS A 426 -1.43 37.85 20.16
CA LYS A 426 -0.77 39.13 19.81
C LYS A 426 0.31 39.04 18.73
N HIS A 427 0.85 37.84 18.49
CA HIS A 427 1.95 37.62 17.55
C HIS A 427 1.70 36.35 16.76
N GLU A 428 2.14 36.37 15.50
CA GLU A 428 2.26 35.19 14.64
C GLU A 428 3.04 34.07 15.34
N ARG A 429 2.67 32.83 15.04
CA ARG A 429 3.29 31.63 15.55
C ARG A 429 3.99 30.91 14.40
N HIS A 430 5.20 30.46 14.65
CA HIS A 430 5.86 29.50 13.78
C HIS A 430 5.45 28.11 14.24
N ILE A 431 4.95 27.29 13.31
CA ILE A 431 4.35 25.99 13.58
C ILE A 431 5.22 24.91 12.96
N PHE A 432 5.52 23.89 13.76
CA PHE A 432 6.12 22.64 13.28
C PHE A 432 5.08 21.53 13.37
N LEU A 433 4.77 20.88 12.24
CA LEU A 433 3.84 19.77 12.15
C LEU A 433 4.57 18.44 11.98
N PHE A 434 4.24 17.52 12.87
CA PHE A 434 4.67 16.12 12.87
C PHE A 434 3.45 15.22 12.76
N ASP A 435 3.66 13.94 12.49
CA ASP A 435 2.62 12.90 12.42
C ASP A 435 1.77 12.79 13.70
N GLY A 436 2.40 12.95 14.86
CA GLY A 436 1.76 12.85 16.17
C GLY A 436 1.54 14.18 16.90
N LEU A 437 2.22 15.27 16.51
CA LEU A 437 2.25 16.53 17.25
C LEU A 437 2.19 17.77 16.34
N LEU A 438 1.49 18.80 16.80
CA LEU A 438 1.59 20.15 16.28
C LEU A 438 2.19 21.05 17.36
N ILE A 439 3.30 21.70 17.02
CA ILE A 439 4.08 22.52 17.94
C ILE A 439 3.95 23.98 17.53
N SER A 440 3.42 24.82 18.43
CA SER A 440 3.28 26.26 18.21
C SER A 440 4.33 27.04 18.97
N CYS A 441 5.13 27.81 18.22
CA CYS A 441 6.27 28.56 18.74
C CYS A 441 6.13 30.07 18.48
N LYS A 442 6.71 30.88 19.36
CA LYS A 442 6.97 32.30 19.10
C LYS A 442 8.40 32.45 18.57
N ALA A 443 8.58 33.10 17.43
CA ALA A 443 9.91 33.41 16.90
C ALA A 443 10.58 34.53 17.73
N ASN A 444 11.84 34.32 18.10
CA ASN A 444 12.70 35.25 18.83
C ASN A 444 13.73 35.88 17.88
N HIS A 445 13.27 36.46 16.77
CA HIS A 445 14.14 37.18 15.84
C HIS A 445 14.47 38.57 16.39
N GLY A 446 15.76 38.85 16.66
CA GLY A 446 16.26 40.21 16.90
C GLY A 446 16.17 40.78 18.32
N GLN A 447 15.80 40.01 19.35
CA GLN A 447 15.92 40.50 20.73
C GLN A 447 17.39 40.41 21.18
N SER A 448 18.00 41.55 21.52
CA SER A 448 19.35 41.62 22.10
C SER A 448 19.43 40.70 23.32
N ARG A 449 20.11 39.57 23.17
CA ARG A 449 20.17 38.51 24.19
C ARG A 449 21.26 38.87 25.20
N LEU A 450 20.90 38.86 26.48
CA LEU A 450 21.88 38.94 27.56
C LEU A 450 22.80 37.70 27.50
N PRO A 451 24.12 37.82 27.79
CA PRO A 451 25.03 36.68 27.80
C PRO A 451 24.58 35.66 28.86
N GLY A 452 24.25 34.44 28.42
CA GLY A 452 23.77 33.33 29.28
C GLY A 452 22.37 32.79 28.95
N TYR A 453 21.62 33.40 28.02
CA TYR A 453 20.33 32.87 27.56
C TYR A 453 20.47 31.86 26.41
N SER A 454 19.51 30.93 26.31
CA SER A 454 19.46 29.89 25.27
C SER A 454 19.62 30.48 23.86
N PRO A 455 20.44 29.85 22.97
CA PRO A 455 20.60 30.28 21.57
C PRO A 455 19.39 29.94 20.69
N ALA A 456 18.38 29.24 21.20
CA ALA A 456 17.20 28.81 20.46
C ALA A 456 16.46 29.97 19.75
N GLU A 457 16.07 29.76 18.50
CA GLU A 457 15.36 30.75 17.68
C GLU A 457 13.87 30.87 18.03
N TYR A 458 13.32 29.80 18.60
CA TYR A 458 11.91 29.67 18.89
C TYR A 458 11.67 29.50 20.38
N ARG A 459 10.53 29.97 20.88
CA ARG A 459 10.05 29.68 22.24
C ARG A 459 8.72 28.94 22.17
N LEU A 460 8.63 27.80 22.85
CA LEU A 460 7.41 26.99 22.91
C LEU A 460 6.26 27.81 23.51
N LYS A 461 5.07 27.68 22.91
CA LYS A 461 3.83 28.26 23.42
C LYS A 461 2.78 27.20 23.68
N GLU A 462 2.53 26.34 22.70
CA GLU A 462 1.48 25.32 22.80
C GLU A 462 1.96 24.04 22.13
N LYS A 463 1.61 22.89 22.72
CA LYS A 463 1.81 21.55 22.15
C LYS A 463 0.44 20.89 22.02
N ILE A 464 0.13 20.45 20.81
CA ILE A 464 -1.17 19.89 20.45
C ILE A 464 -0.95 18.46 19.95
N VAL A 465 -1.64 17.48 20.56
CA VAL A 465 -1.52 16.06 20.20
C VAL A 465 -2.53 15.72 19.09
N MET A 466 -2.04 15.33 17.91
CA MET A 466 -2.87 15.21 16.70
C MET A 466 -3.84 14.02 16.70
N ARG A 467 -3.65 13.03 17.58
CA ARG A 467 -4.41 11.76 17.56
C ARG A 467 -5.91 11.90 17.88
N LYS A 468 -6.33 12.98 18.54
CA LYS A 468 -7.71 13.16 19.06
C LYS A 468 -8.33 14.50 18.64
N ILE A 469 -7.90 15.03 17.49
CA ILE A 469 -8.28 16.37 17.03
C ILE A 469 -9.07 16.27 15.75
N GLN A 470 -10.22 16.96 15.73
CA GLN A 470 -10.99 17.18 14.54
C GLN A 470 -10.58 18.52 13.91
N VAL A 471 -10.18 18.47 12.64
CA VAL A 471 -9.87 19.67 11.86
C VAL A 471 -11.15 20.12 11.16
N VAL A 472 -11.60 21.33 11.48
CA VAL A 472 -12.84 21.91 10.93
C VAL A 472 -12.50 23.13 10.10
N ASP A 473 -12.89 23.10 8.83
CA ASP A 473 -12.76 24.25 7.96
C ASP A 473 -13.72 25.38 8.40
N LYS A 474 -13.23 26.63 8.42
CA LYS A 474 -14.05 27.81 8.73
C LYS A 474 -14.15 28.74 7.53
N GLU A 475 -15.39 29.18 7.28
CA GLU A 475 -15.68 30.22 6.31
C GLU A 475 -15.13 31.57 6.75
N ASP A 476 -14.86 32.45 5.78
CA ASP A 476 -14.31 33.76 6.06
C ASP A 476 -15.32 34.63 6.80
N SER A 477 -14.84 35.29 7.86
CA SER A 477 -15.61 36.19 8.71
C SER A 477 -14.96 37.58 8.71
N PRO A 478 -15.61 38.65 9.22
CA PRO A 478 -14.94 39.94 9.37
C PRO A 478 -13.77 39.90 10.36
N GLU A 479 -13.69 38.90 11.24
CA GLU A 479 -12.67 38.78 12.27
C GLU A 479 -11.45 37.97 11.82
N TYR A 480 -11.64 37.03 10.89
CA TYR A 480 -10.58 36.17 10.39
C TYR A 480 -10.87 35.71 8.96
N ARG A 481 -9.81 35.55 8.17
CA ARG A 481 -9.85 34.96 6.84
C ARG A 481 -8.90 33.78 6.75
N HIS A 482 -9.23 32.84 5.88
CA HIS A 482 -8.42 31.65 5.62
C HIS A 482 -8.13 30.85 6.91
N ALA A 483 -9.16 30.66 7.73
CA ALA A 483 -9.04 30.02 9.03
C ALA A 483 -9.51 28.56 9.04
N PHE A 484 -8.98 27.80 9.99
CA PHE A 484 -9.41 26.44 10.34
C PHE A 484 -9.29 26.24 11.86
N GLU A 485 -10.18 25.42 12.40
CA GLU A 485 -10.29 25.15 13.83
C GLU A 485 -9.81 23.73 14.14
N LEU A 486 -9.00 23.61 15.19
CA LEU A 486 -8.59 22.33 15.78
C LEU A 486 -9.39 22.11 17.05
N VAL A 487 -10.31 21.14 17.03
CA VAL A 487 -11.19 20.82 18.16
C VAL A 487 -10.68 19.55 18.85
N SER A 488 -10.37 19.66 20.14
CA SER A 488 -10.02 18.51 21.01
C SER A 488 -11.29 17.81 21.53
N LYS A 489 -11.16 16.54 21.94
CA LYS A 489 -12.25 15.78 22.61
C LYS A 489 -12.79 16.46 23.89
N ASP A 490 -12.02 17.34 24.52
CA ASP A 490 -12.43 18.10 25.73
C ASP A 490 -13.14 19.43 25.42
N ASP A 491 -13.67 19.61 24.20
CA ASP A 491 -14.26 20.87 23.68
C ASP A 491 -13.33 22.10 23.69
N ASN A 492 -12.02 21.88 23.94
CA ASN A 492 -11.01 22.91 23.77
C ASN A 492 -10.73 23.08 22.27
N SER A 493 -11.03 24.27 21.73
CA SER A 493 -10.78 24.58 20.33
C SER A 493 -9.70 25.66 20.14
N VAL A 494 -8.90 25.51 19.10
CA VAL A 494 -7.86 26.48 18.72
C VAL A 494 -8.06 26.86 17.26
N LEU A 495 -8.30 28.14 17.02
CA LEU A 495 -8.50 28.70 15.69
C LEU A 495 -7.20 29.28 15.13
N PHE A 496 -6.77 28.78 13.98
CA PHE A 496 -5.62 29.27 13.23
C PHE A 496 -6.06 29.93 11.92
N ALA A 497 -5.37 31.00 11.52
CA ALA A 497 -5.55 31.70 10.26
C ALA A 497 -4.24 31.75 9.47
N ALA A 498 -4.30 31.41 8.18
CA ALA A 498 -3.19 31.50 7.25
C ALA A 498 -3.16 32.87 6.54
N LYS A 499 -2.05 33.23 5.88
CA LYS A 499 -1.93 34.52 5.17
C LYS A 499 -2.67 34.53 3.84
N SER A 500 -2.80 33.35 3.21
CA SER A 500 -3.44 33.18 1.91
C SER A 500 -4.27 31.90 1.87
N ALA A 501 -5.17 31.81 0.88
CA ALA A 501 -5.93 30.59 0.60
C ALA A 501 -5.02 29.42 0.20
N GLU A 502 -3.90 29.69 -0.48
CA GLU A 502 -2.90 28.68 -0.86
C GLU A 502 -2.20 28.09 0.38
N GLU A 503 -1.79 28.93 1.32
CA GLU A 503 -1.22 28.48 2.60
C GLU A 503 -2.25 27.68 3.40
N LYS A 504 -3.50 28.15 3.49
CA LYS A 504 -4.59 27.40 4.14
C LYS A 504 -4.78 26.04 3.49
N SER A 505 -4.85 25.99 2.16
CA SER A 505 -5.00 24.73 1.42
C SER A 505 -3.85 23.77 1.71
N THR A 506 -2.62 24.28 1.80
CA THR A 506 -1.43 23.50 2.13
C THR A 506 -1.51 22.92 3.56
N TRP A 507 -1.89 23.73 4.55
CA TRP A 507 -2.08 23.27 5.93
C TRP A 507 -3.22 22.27 6.06
N MET A 508 -4.37 22.57 5.46
CA MET A 508 -5.54 21.67 5.46
C MET A 508 -5.20 20.35 4.79
N ALA A 509 -4.49 20.34 3.66
CA ALA A 509 -4.08 19.10 3.01
C ALA A 509 -3.25 18.20 3.95
N ALA A 510 -2.27 18.77 4.66
CA ALA A 510 -1.45 18.01 5.60
C ALA A 510 -2.24 17.49 6.81
N LEU A 511 -3.08 18.34 7.41
CA LEU A 511 -3.87 18.01 8.60
C LEU A 511 -4.97 16.99 8.30
N ILE A 512 -5.69 17.16 7.19
CA ILE A 512 -6.75 16.25 6.75
C ILE A 512 -6.14 14.92 6.28
N SER A 513 -5.00 14.94 5.57
CA SER A 513 -4.27 13.70 5.24
C SER A 513 -3.89 12.95 6.51
N LEU A 514 -3.36 13.64 7.53
CA LEU A 514 -3.04 12.99 8.79
C LEU A 514 -4.27 12.39 9.48
N GLN A 515 -5.41 13.08 9.45
CA GLN A 515 -6.61 12.65 10.16
C GLN A 515 -7.30 11.47 9.45
N TYR A 516 -7.41 11.50 8.13
CA TYR A 516 -8.25 10.58 7.36
C TYR A 516 -7.49 9.56 6.51
N ARG A 517 -6.16 9.55 6.55
CA ARG A 517 -5.36 8.58 5.78
C ARG A 517 -5.72 7.13 6.07
N SER A 518 -5.85 6.73 7.34
CA SER A 518 -6.25 5.36 7.69
C SER A 518 -7.65 5.02 7.16
N THR A 519 -8.57 5.99 7.15
CA THR A 519 -9.91 5.82 6.57
C THR A 519 -9.83 5.60 5.06
N LEU A 520 -9.05 6.42 4.35
CA LEU A 520 -8.85 6.31 2.89
C LEU A 520 -8.17 4.99 2.50
N ASP A 521 -7.13 4.59 3.24
CA ASP A 521 -6.42 3.31 3.03
C ASP A 521 -7.36 2.12 3.21
N ARG A 522 -8.19 2.13 4.26
CA ARG A 522 -9.17 1.06 4.49
C ARG A 522 -10.29 1.04 3.46
N MET A 523 -10.76 2.21 3.00
CA MET A 523 -11.73 2.30 1.90
C MET A 523 -11.15 1.65 0.64
N LEU A 524 -9.90 1.96 0.31
CA LEU A 524 -9.21 1.34 -0.83
C LEU A 524 -9.10 -0.17 -0.64
N ASP A 525 -8.63 -0.65 0.51
CA ASP A 525 -8.47 -2.08 0.77
C ASP A 525 -9.82 -2.84 0.69
N SER A 526 -10.92 -2.21 1.11
CA SER A 526 -12.26 -2.76 0.97
C SER A 526 -12.68 -2.88 -0.49
N VAL A 527 -12.41 -1.88 -1.32
CA VAL A 527 -12.74 -1.90 -2.75
C VAL A 527 -11.90 -2.94 -3.49
N LEU A 528 -10.59 -2.99 -3.23
CA LEU A 528 -9.70 -3.99 -3.84
C LEU A 528 -10.13 -5.42 -3.48
N LEU A 529 -10.51 -5.66 -2.23
CA LEU A 529 -11.00 -6.97 -1.80
C LEU A 529 -12.36 -7.32 -2.43
N GLN A 530 -13.23 -6.34 -2.63
CA GLN A 530 -14.50 -6.56 -3.32
C GLN A 530 -14.27 -6.94 -4.79
N GLU A 531 -13.41 -6.22 -5.50
CA GLU A 531 -13.05 -6.54 -6.90
C GLU A 531 -12.42 -7.93 -7.01
N GLU A 532 -11.55 -8.30 -6.07
CA GLU A 532 -10.94 -9.63 -6.04
C GLU A 532 -11.98 -10.75 -5.89
N ASN A 533 -13.01 -10.52 -5.06
CA ASN A 533 -14.10 -11.48 -4.84
C ASN A 533 -15.10 -11.53 -6.00
N GLU A 534 -15.35 -10.41 -6.68
CA GLU A 534 -16.26 -10.34 -7.83
C GLU A 534 -15.67 -11.00 -9.07
N GLN A 535 -14.34 -11.00 -9.21
CA GLN A 535 -13.61 -11.53 -10.36
C GLN A 535 -12.60 -12.61 -9.95
N PRO A 536 -13.04 -13.76 -9.39
CA PRO A 536 -12.11 -14.79 -8.95
C PRO A 536 -11.36 -15.40 -10.13
N LEU A 537 -10.07 -15.67 -9.92
CA LEU A 537 -9.20 -16.31 -10.92
C LEU A 537 -9.77 -17.68 -11.31
N ARG A 538 -10.23 -17.82 -12.55
CA ARG A 538 -10.76 -19.10 -13.07
C ARG A 538 -9.67 -19.89 -13.74
N LEU A 539 -9.45 -21.11 -13.26
CA LEU A 539 -8.50 -22.05 -13.83
C LEU A 539 -9.21 -23.05 -14.75
N PRO A 540 -8.49 -23.64 -15.74
CA PRO A 540 -9.04 -24.69 -16.58
C PRO A 540 -9.46 -25.93 -15.79
N SER A 541 -10.31 -26.77 -16.39
CA SER A 541 -10.71 -28.04 -15.78
C SER A 541 -9.50 -28.99 -15.62
N PRO A 542 -9.38 -29.72 -14.49
CA PRO A 542 -8.36 -30.75 -14.30
C PRO A 542 -8.36 -31.85 -15.36
N SER A 543 -9.48 -32.06 -16.07
CA SER A 543 -9.58 -33.03 -17.17
C SER A 543 -8.85 -32.59 -18.44
N VAL A 544 -8.65 -31.28 -18.62
CA VAL A 544 -7.99 -30.69 -19.80
C VAL A 544 -6.56 -30.30 -19.48
N TYR A 545 -6.29 -29.89 -18.24
CA TYR A 545 -4.98 -29.42 -17.82
C TYR A 545 -4.60 -29.98 -16.44
N ARG A 546 -3.68 -30.96 -16.41
CA ARG A 546 -3.42 -31.75 -15.20
C ARG A 546 -2.70 -31.00 -14.07
N PHE A 547 -2.08 -29.86 -14.36
CA PHE A 547 -1.35 -29.05 -13.38
C PHE A 547 -2.26 -28.15 -12.53
N VAL A 548 -3.58 -28.23 -12.67
CA VAL A 548 -4.56 -27.55 -11.79
C VAL A 548 -5.24 -28.51 -10.80
N VAL A 549 -4.85 -29.79 -10.80
CA VAL A 549 -5.31 -30.75 -9.79
C VAL A 549 -4.95 -30.20 -8.42
N GLN A 550 -5.90 -30.15 -7.48
CA GLN A 550 -5.64 -29.58 -6.15
C GLN A 550 -4.59 -30.38 -5.37
N ASP A 551 -3.84 -29.68 -4.53
CA ASP A 551 -2.88 -30.30 -3.62
C ASP A 551 -3.56 -31.23 -2.63
N SER A 552 -2.93 -32.37 -2.38
CA SER A 552 -3.31 -33.33 -1.35
C SER A 552 -2.06 -34.02 -0.81
N GLU A 553 -2.17 -34.62 0.38
CA GLU A 553 -1.07 -35.40 0.98
C GLU A 553 -0.60 -36.57 0.09
N GLU A 554 -1.40 -36.97 -0.89
CA GLU A 554 -1.08 -38.05 -1.84
C GLU A 554 -0.22 -37.56 -3.03
N ASN A 555 -0.27 -36.27 -3.38
CA ASN A 555 0.35 -35.75 -4.60
C ASN A 555 1.52 -34.78 -4.35
N ILE A 556 1.56 -34.13 -3.18
CA ILE A 556 2.66 -33.25 -2.75
C ILE A 556 2.78 -33.24 -1.22
N VAL A 557 4.01 -33.20 -0.72
CA VAL A 557 4.33 -33.16 0.70
C VAL A 557 5.31 -32.02 0.96
N PHE A 558 4.99 -31.17 1.93
CA PHE A 558 5.83 -30.06 2.37
C PHE A 558 6.59 -30.41 3.66
N GLU A 559 7.69 -29.72 3.93
CA GLU A 559 8.46 -29.88 5.16
C GLU A 559 7.96 -28.90 6.23
N ASP A 560 7.33 -29.40 7.30
CA ASP A 560 6.73 -28.54 8.35
C ASP A 560 7.76 -27.81 9.23
N ASN A 561 9.01 -28.28 9.28
CA ASN A 561 10.04 -27.84 10.23
C ASN A 561 11.10 -26.88 9.65
N LEU A 562 11.07 -26.62 8.34
CA LEU A 562 12.02 -25.74 7.66
C LEU A 562 11.20 -24.81 6.76
N GLN A 563 10.86 -23.63 7.25
CA GLN A 563 10.42 -22.54 6.37
C GLN A 563 11.67 -21.84 5.84
N SER A 564 11.72 -21.62 4.52
CA SER A 564 12.75 -20.77 3.92
C SER A 564 12.70 -19.39 4.56
N ARG A 565 13.86 -18.68 4.63
CA ARG A 565 13.91 -17.28 5.10
C ARG A 565 12.94 -16.35 4.37
N ASN A 566 12.45 -16.77 3.20
CA ASN A 566 11.60 -16.00 2.29
C ASN A 566 10.12 -16.43 2.31
N GLY A 567 9.67 -17.29 3.24
CA GLY A 567 8.26 -17.72 3.34
C GLY A 567 7.78 -18.68 2.24
N ILE A 568 8.66 -19.13 1.34
CA ILE A 568 8.35 -20.10 0.28
C ILE A 568 8.23 -21.52 0.88
N PRO A 569 7.15 -22.29 0.57
CA PRO A 569 6.99 -23.66 1.02
C PRO A 569 8.11 -24.59 0.51
N ILE A 570 8.81 -25.28 1.41
CA ILE A 570 9.83 -26.25 1.05
C ILE A 570 9.18 -27.61 0.75
N ILE A 571 9.43 -28.13 -0.44
CA ILE A 571 8.86 -29.40 -0.91
C ILE A 571 9.74 -30.55 -0.42
N LYS A 572 9.13 -31.48 0.30
CA LYS A 572 9.77 -32.72 0.76
C LYS A 572 9.70 -33.82 -0.29
N GLY A 573 8.59 -33.89 -1.03
CA GLY A 573 8.37 -34.85 -2.10
C GLY A 573 7.05 -34.62 -2.82
N GLY A 574 6.89 -35.21 -3.99
CA GLY A 574 5.67 -35.08 -4.77
C GLY A 574 5.77 -35.82 -6.11
N THR A 575 4.65 -35.88 -6.83
CA THR A 575 4.64 -36.39 -8.20
C THR A 575 5.41 -35.47 -9.14
N VAL A 576 5.95 -35.99 -10.25
CA VAL A 576 6.69 -35.16 -11.24
C VAL A 576 5.84 -33.99 -11.74
N VAL A 577 4.54 -34.21 -11.92
CA VAL A 577 3.57 -33.17 -12.32
C VAL A 577 3.54 -32.03 -11.28
N LYS A 578 3.42 -32.36 -10.00
CA LYS A 578 3.41 -31.37 -8.92
C LYS A 578 4.75 -30.68 -8.72
N LEU A 579 5.86 -31.38 -8.95
CA LEU A 579 7.19 -30.77 -8.93
C LEU A 579 7.35 -29.74 -10.04
N ILE A 580 6.88 -30.03 -11.27
CA ILE A 580 6.90 -29.08 -12.39
C ILE A 580 5.94 -27.91 -12.16
N GLU A 581 4.75 -28.17 -11.59
CA GLU A 581 3.83 -27.11 -11.18
C GLU A 581 4.49 -26.17 -10.18
N ARG A 582 5.23 -26.68 -9.19
CA ARG A 582 5.94 -25.85 -8.21
C ARG A 582 7.21 -25.21 -8.74
N LEU A 583 7.87 -25.84 -9.72
CA LEU A 583 8.98 -25.27 -10.48
C LEU A 583 8.56 -24.01 -11.23
N THR A 584 7.30 -23.97 -11.66
CA THR A 584 6.70 -22.92 -12.48
C THR A 584 5.39 -22.44 -11.83
N TYR A 585 5.41 -22.29 -10.51
CA TYR A 585 4.21 -21.89 -9.76
C TYR A 585 3.83 -20.47 -10.16
N HIS A 586 2.56 -20.09 -10.15
CA HIS A 586 2.15 -18.76 -10.61
C HIS A 586 2.26 -17.67 -9.53
N MET A 587 2.19 -18.04 -8.25
CA MET A 587 2.18 -17.07 -7.14
C MET A 587 3.56 -16.64 -6.67
N TYR A 588 4.58 -17.48 -6.87
CA TYR A 588 5.95 -17.19 -6.41
C TYR A 588 6.97 -17.95 -7.24
N ALA A 589 8.19 -17.41 -7.30
CA ALA A 589 9.35 -18.04 -7.90
C ALA A 589 10.27 -18.61 -6.81
N ASP A 590 10.92 -19.73 -7.10
CA ASP A 590 11.97 -20.29 -6.23
C ASP A 590 13.22 -20.64 -7.05
N PRO A 591 14.16 -19.70 -7.20
CA PRO A 591 15.42 -19.93 -7.92
C PRO A 591 16.23 -21.10 -7.36
N ASN A 592 16.17 -21.33 -6.04
CA ASN A 592 16.89 -22.44 -5.41
C ASN A 592 16.28 -23.78 -5.79
N PHE A 593 14.95 -23.85 -5.87
CA PHE A 593 14.27 -25.04 -6.35
C PHE A 593 14.58 -25.31 -7.83
N VAL A 594 14.60 -24.29 -8.69
CA VAL A 594 14.99 -24.44 -10.11
C VAL A 594 16.38 -25.06 -10.25
N ARG A 595 17.38 -24.52 -9.55
CA ARG A 595 18.75 -25.05 -9.56
C ARG A 595 18.83 -26.48 -9.06
N THR A 596 18.16 -26.76 -7.93
CA THR A 596 18.15 -28.09 -7.32
C THR A 596 17.49 -29.12 -8.23
N PHE A 597 16.35 -28.75 -8.83
CA PHE A 597 15.61 -29.59 -9.76
C PHE A 597 16.46 -29.89 -11.00
N LEU A 598 16.97 -28.89 -11.71
CA LEU A 598 17.76 -29.08 -12.93
C LEU A 598 19.06 -29.86 -12.69
N THR A 599 19.63 -29.78 -11.50
CA THR A 599 20.78 -30.59 -11.10
C THR A 599 20.43 -32.06 -10.88
N THR A 600 19.24 -32.37 -10.32
CA THR A 600 18.94 -33.71 -9.77
C THR A 600 17.83 -34.49 -10.49
N TYR A 601 17.06 -33.85 -11.38
CA TYR A 601 15.86 -34.44 -11.98
C TYR A 601 16.11 -35.76 -12.72
N ARG A 602 17.30 -35.93 -13.30
CA ARG A 602 17.72 -37.12 -14.06
C ARG A 602 17.63 -38.43 -13.26
N SER A 603 17.58 -38.33 -11.93
CA SER A 603 17.38 -39.49 -11.05
C SER A 603 15.95 -40.05 -11.07
N PHE A 604 14.95 -39.25 -11.47
CA PHE A 604 13.53 -39.63 -11.42
C PHE A 604 12.72 -39.23 -12.67
N CYS A 605 13.26 -38.44 -13.59
CA CYS A 605 12.61 -38.01 -14.83
C CYS A 605 13.64 -37.95 -15.98
N LYS A 606 13.26 -38.38 -17.18
CA LYS A 606 14.15 -38.34 -18.37
C LYS A 606 14.15 -36.94 -19.01
N PRO A 607 15.24 -36.52 -19.70
CA PRO A 607 15.28 -35.23 -20.41
C PRO A 607 14.12 -35.04 -21.41
N GLN A 608 13.87 -36.04 -22.25
CA GLN A 608 12.76 -36.02 -23.23
C GLN A 608 11.36 -35.91 -22.58
N GLU A 609 11.20 -36.52 -21.40
CA GLU A 609 9.96 -36.47 -20.63
C GLU A 609 9.79 -35.10 -19.96
N LEU A 610 10.86 -34.55 -19.38
CA LEU A 610 10.87 -33.21 -18.80
C LEU A 610 10.50 -32.15 -19.85
N LEU A 611 11.11 -32.19 -21.04
CA LEU A 611 10.77 -31.26 -22.13
C LEU A 611 9.28 -31.36 -22.50
N SER A 612 8.75 -32.57 -22.61
CA SER A 612 7.34 -32.79 -22.96
C SER A 612 6.39 -32.25 -21.89
N LEU A 613 6.73 -32.42 -20.60
CA LEU A 613 5.92 -31.90 -19.49
C LEU A 613 6.00 -30.38 -19.35
N LEU A 614 7.15 -29.76 -19.64
CA LEU A 614 7.30 -28.30 -19.66
C LEU A 614 6.52 -27.67 -20.81
N ILE A 615 6.52 -28.29 -21.99
CA ILE A 615 5.68 -27.85 -23.13
C ILE A 615 4.20 -27.99 -22.77
N GLU A 616 3.77 -29.12 -22.18
CA GLU A 616 2.38 -29.30 -21.70
C GLU A 616 2.01 -28.23 -20.65
N ARG A 617 2.94 -27.87 -19.76
CA ARG A 617 2.74 -26.80 -18.77
C ARG A 617 2.61 -25.43 -19.45
N PHE A 618 3.33 -25.18 -20.54
CA PHE A 618 3.36 -23.90 -21.27
C PHE A 618 2.07 -23.65 -22.06
N GLU A 619 1.53 -24.69 -22.69
CA GLU A 619 0.30 -24.65 -23.48
C GLU A 619 -0.95 -24.67 -22.59
N ILE A 620 -1.19 -23.56 -21.89
CA ILE A 620 -2.32 -23.43 -20.96
C ILE A 620 -3.62 -23.18 -21.75
N PRO A 621 -4.62 -24.07 -21.68
CA PRO A 621 -5.90 -23.86 -22.33
C PRO A 621 -6.68 -22.74 -21.63
N GLU A 622 -7.47 -21.98 -22.38
CA GLU A 622 -8.34 -20.96 -21.79
C GLU A 622 -9.48 -21.61 -20.99
N PRO A 623 -9.93 -20.99 -19.87
CA PRO A 623 -11.09 -21.46 -19.13
C PRO A 623 -12.35 -21.42 -20.00
N GLU A 624 -13.28 -22.34 -19.76
CA GLU A 624 -14.53 -22.38 -20.53
C GLU A 624 -15.33 -21.07 -20.35
N PRO A 625 -15.90 -20.50 -21.44
CA PRO A 625 -16.73 -19.30 -21.35
C PRO A 625 -17.96 -19.55 -20.47
N THR A 626 -18.28 -18.60 -19.59
CA THR A 626 -19.48 -18.68 -18.75
C THR A 626 -20.75 -18.55 -19.58
N GLU A 627 -21.90 -18.89 -19.00
CA GLU A 627 -23.19 -18.64 -19.64
C GLU A 627 -23.38 -17.16 -19.99
N ALA A 628 -22.89 -16.24 -19.14
CA ALA A 628 -22.90 -14.81 -19.42
C ALA A 628 -22.02 -14.44 -20.61
N ASP A 629 -20.82 -15.01 -20.71
CA ASP A 629 -19.92 -14.81 -21.84
C ASP A 629 -20.54 -15.36 -23.13
N ARG A 630 -21.13 -16.57 -23.09
CA ARG A 630 -21.81 -17.18 -24.24
C ARG A 630 -22.96 -16.31 -24.73
N LEU A 631 -23.77 -15.77 -23.82
CA LEU A 631 -24.87 -14.85 -24.15
C LEU A 631 -24.37 -13.52 -24.74
N ALA A 632 -23.22 -13.01 -24.31
CA ALA A 632 -22.61 -11.81 -24.88
C ALA A 632 -22.05 -12.07 -26.29
N ILE A 633 -21.40 -13.24 -26.52
CA ILE A 633 -20.96 -13.69 -27.84
C ILE A 633 -22.15 -13.81 -28.79
N GLU A 634 -23.26 -14.40 -28.33
CA GLU A 634 -24.51 -14.53 -29.11
C GLU A 634 -25.13 -13.18 -29.49
N LYS A 635 -24.91 -12.13 -28.68
CA LYS A 635 -25.32 -10.75 -28.98
C LYS A 635 -24.36 -9.99 -29.88
N GLY A 636 -23.23 -10.59 -30.28
CA GLY A 636 -22.19 -9.95 -31.09
C GLY A 636 -21.31 -8.97 -30.32
N GLU A 637 -21.38 -8.97 -28.99
CA GLU A 637 -20.45 -8.24 -28.12
C GLU A 637 -19.17 -9.08 -27.99
N GLN A 638 -17.99 -8.46 -28.05
CA GLN A 638 -16.75 -9.17 -27.72
C GLN A 638 -16.65 -9.31 -26.20
N PRO A 639 -16.82 -10.50 -25.61
CA PRO A 639 -16.63 -10.68 -24.19
C PRO A 639 -15.19 -11.12 -23.99
N ILE A 640 -14.25 -10.18 -24.12
CA ILE A 640 -13.01 -10.37 -23.39
C ILE A 640 -13.35 -10.04 -21.95
N SER A 641 -13.91 -11.01 -21.23
CA SER A 641 -14.29 -10.85 -19.83
C SER A 641 -13.05 -10.41 -19.05
N ALA A 642 -13.24 -9.46 -18.12
CA ALA A 642 -12.16 -8.99 -17.25
C ALA A 642 -11.45 -10.17 -16.57
N ASP A 643 -12.22 -11.22 -16.25
CA ASP A 643 -11.74 -12.49 -15.70
C ASP A 643 -10.72 -13.20 -16.61
N LEU A 644 -10.93 -13.21 -17.94
CA LEU A 644 -9.99 -13.84 -18.87
C LEU A 644 -8.69 -13.03 -19.00
N LYS A 645 -8.78 -11.69 -18.99
CA LYS A 645 -7.58 -10.84 -18.95
C LYS A 645 -6.79 -11.09 -17.67
N ARG A 646 -7.48 -11.18 -16.54
CA ARG A 646 -6.88 -11.49 -15.24
C ARG A 646 -6.22 -12.87 -15.24
N PHE A 647 -6.88 -13.89 -15.79
CA PHE A 647 -6.30 -15.22 -15.95
C PHE A 647 -5.01 -15.22 -16.78
N ARG A 648 -5.02 -14.54 -17.94
CA ARG A 648 -3.82 -14.44 -18.78
C ARG A 648 -2.68 -13.74 -18.04
N LYS A 649 -2.98 -12.66 -17.32
CA LYS A 649 -1.97 -11.85 -16.63
C LYS A 649 -1.44 -12.48 -15.34
N GLU A 650 -2.31 -12.98 -14.47
CA GLU A 650 -1.92 -13.48 -13.13
C GLU A 650 -1.54 -14.97 -13.13
N TYR A 651 -1.92 -15.73 -14.15
CA TYR A 651 -1.62 -17.16 -14.23
C TYR A 651 -0.79 -17.53 -15.45
N VAL A 652 -1.23 -17.19 -16.67
CA VAL A 652 -0.55 -17.63 -17.90
C VAL A 652 0.85 -17.02 -18.01
N GLN A 653 0.97 -15.70 -17.89
CA GLN A 653 2.25 -14.98 -18.01
C GLN A 653 3.31 -15.47 -17.01
N PRO A 654 3.06 -15.53 -15.68
CA PRO A 654 4.05 -16.02 -14.73
C PRO A 654 4.48 -17.47 -14.98
N VAL A 655 3.54 -18.34 -15.37
CA VAL A 655 3.84 -19.75 -15.65
C VAL A 655 4.70 -19.88 -16.90
N GLN A 656 4.33 -19.20 -17.99
CA GLN A 656 5.09 -19.24 -19.25
C GLN A 656 6.49 -18.63 -19.08
N LEU A 657 6.60 -17.49 -18.39
CA LEU A 657 7.87 -16.84 -18.10
C LEU A 657 8.79 -17.76 -17.28
N ARG A 658 8.26 -18.41 -16.24
CA ARG A 658 9.03 -19.37 -15.42
C ARG A 658 9.47 -20.60 -16.21
N ILE A 659 8.67 -21.08 -17.16
CA ILE A 659 9.08 -22.19 -18.06
C ILE A 659 10.22 -21.74 -18.96
N LEU A 660 10.13 -20.55 -19.55
CA LEU A 660 11.22 -19.98 -20.35
C LEU A 660 12.48 -19.80 -19.49
N ASN A 661 12.32 -19.41 -18.22
CA ASN A 661 13.43 -19.31 -17.27
C ASN A 661 14.10 -20.67 -17.02
N VAL A 662 13.30 -21.73 -16.85
CA VAL A 662 13.79 -23.11 -16.71
C VAL A 662 14.54 -23.53 -17.97
N PHE A 663 14.02 -23.24 -19.17
CA PHE A 663 14.71 -23.53 -20.43
C PHE A 663 16.03 -22.77 -20.55
N ARG A 664 16.05 -21.48 -20.19
CA ARG A 664 17.27 -20.66 -20.15
C ARG A 664 18.33 -21.31 -19.28
N HIS A 665 18.01 -21.63 -18.03
CA HIS A 665 18.95 -22.28 -17.10
C HIS A 665 19.37 -23.69 -17.55
N TRP A 666 18.46 -24.45 -18.18
CA TRP A 666 18.76 -25.78 -18.70
C TRP A 666 19.78 -25.70 -19.85
N VAL A 667 19.61 -24.75 -20.77
CA VAL A 667 20.57 -24.55 -21.87
C VAL A 667 21.90 -24.01 -21.35
N GLU A 668 21.88 -23.04 -20.44
CA GLU A 668 23.09 -22.37 -19.93
C GLU A 668 23.97 -23.31 -19.08
N HIS A 669 23.39 -24.00 -18.10
CA HIS A 669 24.16 -24.77 -17.10
C HIS A 669 24.18 -26.29 -17.34
N HIS A 670 23.29 -26.78 -18.21
CA HIS A 670 23.05 -28.21 -18.41
C HIS A 670 23.07 -28.61 -19.88
N PHE A 671 23.83 -27.86 -20.72
CA PHE A 671 23.92 -28.07 -22.17
C PHE A 671 24.30 -29.51 -22.58
N TYR A 672 25.04 -30.21 -21.72
CA TYR A 672 25.44 -31.61 -21.94
C TYR A 672 24.28 -32.60 -22.11
N ASP A 673 23.05 -32.26 -21.70
CA ASP A 673 21.88 -33.08 -22.05
C ASP A 673 21.57 -33.02 -23.55
N PHE A 674 21.65 -31.83 -24.13
CA PHE A 674 21.40 -31.56 -25.54
C PHE A 674 22.56 -32.04 -26.43
N GLU A 675 23.81 -31.95 -25.94
CA GLU A 675 24.96 -32.54 -26.65
C GLU A 675 24.85 -34.07 -26.79
N ARG A 676 24.23 -34.73 -25.79
CA ARG A 676 24.06 -36.19 -25.77
C ARG A 676 22.85 -36.67 -26.57
N ASP A 677 21.89 -35.79 -26.81
CA ASP A 677 20.62 -36.09 -27.47
C ASP A 677 20.23 -34.94 -28.43
N LEU A 678 20.61 -35.07 -29.70
CA LEU A 678 20.34 -34.06 -30.72
C LEU A 678 18.84 -33.89 -31.00
N GLU A 679 18.04 -34.94 -30.81
CA GLU A 679 16.59 -34.86 -30.98
C GLU A 679 15.97 -33.96 -29.88
N LEU A 680 16.53 -33.99 -28.66
CA LEU A 680 16.12 -33.09 -27.58
C LEU A 680 16.35 -31.62 -27.96
N LEU A 681 17.50 -31.32 -28.57
CA LEU A 681 17.86 -29.97 -29.01
C LEU A 681 16.91 -29.48 -30.11
N GLU A 682 16.71 -30.28 -31.17
CA GLU A 682 15.83 -29.93 -32.28
C GLU A 682 14.39 -29.68 -31.82
N ARG A 683 13.89 -30.49 -30.86
CA ARG A 683 12.56 -30.29 -30.27
C ARG A 683 12.47 -28.98 -29.48
N LEU A 684 13.51 -28.62 -28.72
CA LEU A 684 13.53 -27.35 -27.98
C LEU A 684 13.58 -26.16 -28.94
N GLU A 685 14.45 -26.19 -29.96
CA GLU A 685 14.55 -25.11 -30.97
C GLU A 685 13.24 -24.93 -31.74
N THR A 686 12.59 -26.03 -32.12
CA THR A 686 11.28 -26.01 -32.78
C THR A 686 10.22 -25.40 -31.87
N PHE A 687 10.21 -25.76 -30.60
CA PHE A 687 9.30 -25.20 -29.61
C PHE A 687 9.52 -23.70 -29.43
N ILE A 688 10.75 -23.25 -29.16
CA ILE A 688 11.07 -21.83 -28.98
C ILE A 688 10.70 -21.01 -30.22
N SER A 689 10.95 -21.54 -31.42
CA SER A 689 10.56 -20.89 -32.68
C SER A 689 9.03 -20.78 -32.88
N SER A 690 8.25 -21.61 -32.18
CA SER A 690 6.79 -21.58 -32.23
C SER A 690 6.16 -20.60 -31.23
N VAL A 691 6.89 -20.24 -30.16
CA VAL A 691 6.46 -19.27 -29.15
C VAL A 691 6.40 -17.89 -29.79
N ARG A 692 5.26 -17.21 -29.63
CA ARG A 692 5.07 -15.81 -30.07
C ARG A 692 4.92 -14.94 -28.82
N GLY A 693 5.66 -13.83 -28.79
CA GLY A 693 5.52 -12.77 -27.79
C GLY A 693 4.25 -11.98 -27.96
#